data_AF-A0AAW4IRZ1-F1
#
_entry.id   AF-A0AAW4IRZ1-F1
#
_cell.length_a   1.000
_cell.length_b   1.000
_cell.length_c   1.000
_cell.angle_alpha   90.00
_cell.angle_beta   90.00
_cell.angle_gamma   90.00
#
_symmetry.space_group_name_H-M   'P 1'
#
loop_
_entity.id
_entity.type
_entity.pdbx_description
1 polymer ?
#
loop_
_entity_poly.entity_id
_entity_poly.type
_entity_poly.pdbx_seq_one_letter_code
_entity_poly.pdbx_strand_id
1 'polypeptide(L)'
;MNYLEVKKDIYWVGSLDPELRVFDIIMYTPYGTTYNSYVVKGSEKIAVFETVKEKCFDDYLSKLNSLGIDPKSIDYIVVDHTEPDHAGSVEKLLELSPKAKVIGSMQAIEFLKDIVNKDFEYIVVGDNDTISLGNKTLQFISAPFLHWPDSMYTYIPEDKALITCDSFGSHYSCEEVFNDLVPNEEEYLDALRYYYDCIFGPYKPYVLKAIDKIKDLDIELVCPGHGPILRQDPWKIINTYKEWSTPVKPNINGDKKVTIPYVSAYGYTKELAEEIAKGIQSEHNVEVKLYDLTYSKQEDVLADIGESDGILFGSPTIVGELLPPIRILLANLNPIIHGGKYAAAFGSFGWSGEAVPRIEARLKELKMNIFGPGLRIKFKPSTTELKEAFEFGRDFSRTMFGEKELDYAPNNATETKEVLTGNGKTRYWKCLVCGEIFESPVCPEVCPVCGAGKEQFIEVEMDTFEKNDTDDNFVIIGNGAAGFYAAKTIREINSTASVKLLSSEEVSSYSRPNLSDLLNEEMNLDTFYLAKSSWYKENNIEELLGVTVTSIDKDAKKVILKDGTEIPYTKLILANGSHNFIPPFKVKNNNEEVTLNCENIHEFKGIYSIKDLKDTFDVKEEMKEAKKAVVIGAGPLGLEAAWEMKLAGLEVTVVEFLPNLMNNQLDQEGADIFRNQVSDCGITFITSEECAEIIAKDGKLTSLNLKSGKTLDADILLVSTGIRSNIELAKETGIECNRGVIVNERMETSIKDIYACGDVAEFNGLVYGNWPAAIEMGKTAGANACEAEKAFENFTPSIILDALNTHVFSAGLIRFNDSSYEKISSKDEAKGQYTKLFFKDNILVGGIIVGDISKAGQIIIAIDNKLSKAAALSNDLL
;
A
#
# COMPACT_ATOMS: atom_id res chain seq x y z
N MET A 1 22.96 -7.21 45.62
CA MET A 1 22.08 -8.31 46.06
C MET A 1 22.36 -9.54 45.20
N ASN A 2 22.32 -10.76 45.74
CA ASN A 2 22.76 -11.96 44.99
C ASN A 2 21.63 -12.59 44.15
N TYR A 3 20.47 -12.89 44.72
CA TYR A 3 19.25 -13.32 44.02
C TYR A 3 18.11 -13.24 45.04
N LEU A 4 16.87 -13.30 44.58
CA LEU A 4 15.70 -13.29 45.47
C LEU A 4 14.78 -14.46 45.15
N GLU A 5 14.38 -15.21 46.16
CA GLU A 5 13.33 -16.22 46.00
C GLU A 5 11.98 -15.52 45.97
N VAL A 6 11.31 -15.57 44.81
CA VAL A 6 10.03 -14.91 44.55
C VAL A 6 8.88 -15.81 45.04
N LYS A 7 8.97 -17.09 44.67
CA LYS A 7 8.13 -18.18 45.14
C LYS A 7 8.99 -19.44 45.15
N LYS A 8 8.51 -20.52 45.76
CA LYS A 8 9.29 -21.76 45.86
C LYS A 8 9.74 -22.22 44.47
N ASP A 9 11.06 -22.35 44.29
CA ASP A 9 11.71 -22.75 43.05
C ASP A 9 11.56 -21.74 41.87
N ILE A 10 11.16 -20.49 42.17
CA ILE A 10 11.11 -19.35 41.24
C ILE A 10 11.96 -18.22 41.82
N TYR A 11 13.01 -17.82 41.12
CA TYR A 11 13.99 -16.86 41.60
C TYR A 11 14.14 -15.68 40.67
N TRP A 12 14.22 -14.47 41.21
CA TRP A 12 14.64 -13.28 40.48
C TRP A 12 16.17 -13.21 40.48
N VAL A 13 16.72 -13.02 39.28
CA VAL A 13 18.16 -12.91 39.00
C VAL A 13 18.49 -11.68 38.15
N GLY A 14 17.52 -10.76 37.97
CA GLY A 14 17.67 -9.53 37.20
C GLY A 14 18.63 -8.49 37.79
N SER A 15 18.65 -7.27 37.26
CA SER A 15 19.55 -6.17 37.67
C SER A 15 18.80 -4.88 37.98
N LEU A 16 19.32 -4.09 38.93
CA LEU A 16 18.82 -2.76 39.26
C LEU A 16 19.63 -1.70 38.50
N ASP A 17 18.98 -0.64 38.03
CA ASP A 17 19.58 0.52 37.39
C ASP A 17 18.97 1.83 37.94
N PRO A 18 19.24 2.15 39.23
CA PRO A 18 18.64 3.31 39.90
C PRO A 18 19.12 4.65 39.35
N GLU A 19 20.22 4.66 38.59
CA GLU A 19 20.82 5.87 38.01
C GLU A 19 20.34 6.16 36.58
N LEU A 20 19.55 5.27 35.98
CA LEU A 20 18.97 5.55 34.68
C LEU A 20 18.03 6.74 34.78
N ARG A 21 18.17 7.70 33.86
CA ARG A 21 17.29 8.88 33.76
C ARG A 21 16.59 9.00 32.42
N VAL A 22 17.13 8.37 31.38
CA VAL A 22 16.52 8.33 30.05
C VAL A 22 16.55 6.89 29.57
N PHE A 23 15.37 6.30 29.40
CA PHE A 23 15.16 4.97 28.83
C PHE A 23 14.85 5.12 27.33
N ASP A 24 15.43 4.25 26.50
CA ASP A 24 15.37 4.26 25.03
C ASP A 24 15.34 5.64 24.40
N ILE A 25 16.32 6.46 24.80
CA ILE A 25 16.62 7.81 24.31
C ILE A 25 15.50 8.87 24.46
N ILE A 26 14.28 8.51 24.83
CA ILE A 26 13.12 9.43 24.88
C ILE A 26 12.33 9.44 26.19
N MET A 27 12.35 8.37 27.00
CA MET A 27 11.51 8.26 28.20
C MET A 27 12.26 8.71 29.45
N TYR A 28 11.74 9.71 30.16
CA TYR A 28 12.35 10.18 31.40
C TYR A 28 12.03 9.25 32.58
N THR A 29 13.05 8.73 33.27
CA THR A 29 12.91 7.76 34.35
C THR A 29 13.48 8.30 35.67
N PRO A 30 12.77 9.20 36.37
CA PRO A 30 13.30 9.87 37.57
C PRO A 30 13.63 8.91 38.72
N TYR A 31 13.04 7.72 38.73
CA TYR A 31 13.17 6.70 39.78
C TYR A 31 14.03 5.49 39.35
N GLY A 32 14.76 5.59 38.23
CA GLY A 32 15.54 4.50 37.66
C GLY A 32 14.67 3.35 37.13
N THR A 33 15.27 2.19 36.88
CA THR A 33 14.54 0.99 36.43
C THR A 33 15.19 -0.30 36.93
N THR A 34 14.58 -1.45 36.62
CA THR A 34 15.13 -2.78 36.83
C THR A 34 15.00 -3.56 35.53
N TYR A 35 15.91 -4.50 35.26
CA TYR A 35 15.79 -5.47 34.17
C TYR A 35 15.59 -6.83 34.83
N ASN A 36 14.35 -7.28 34.91
CA ASN A 36 13.96 -8.47 35.66
C ASN A 36 14.10 -9.71 34.78
N SER A 37 14.86 -10.69 35.28
CA SER A 37 14.94 -12.03 34.71
C SER A 37 14.66 -13.06 35.80
N TYR A 38 14.03 -14.17 35.42
CA TYR A 38 13.54 -15.17 36.35
C TYR A 38 14.08 -16.57 36.04
N VAL A 39 14.47 -17.31 37.07
CA VAL A 39 14.82 -18.74 36.97
C VAL A 39 13.68 -19.56 37.56
N VAL A 40 13.14 -20.48 36.77
CA VAL A 40 12.14 -21.46 37.19
C VAL A 40 12.78 -22.84 37.20
N LYS A 41 12.89 -23.43 38.40
CA LYS A 41 13.46 -24.78 38.59
C LYS A 41 12.33 -25.80 38.67
N GLY A 42 12.23 -26.64 37.64
CA GLY A 42 11.45 -27.86 37.71
C GLY A 42 12.25 -29.02 38.32
N SER A 43 11.57 -30.13 38.56
CA SER A 43 12.19 -31.37 39.05
C SER A 43 13.10 -32.03 38.02
N GLU A 44 12.94 -31.70 36.74
CA GLU A 44 13.70 -32.28 35.63
C GLU A 44 14.49 -31.23 34.83
N LYS A 45 13.95 -30.01 34.68
CA LYS A 45 14.54 -28.99 33.80
C LYS A 45 14.57 -27.60 34.43
N ILE A 46 15.49 -26.77 33.95
CA ILE A 46 15.66 -25.37 34.36
C ILE A 46 15.32 -24.45 33.19
N ALA A 47 14.40 -23.52 33.42
CA ALA A 47 14.06 -22.45 32.48
C ALA A 47 14.51 -21.08 33.02
N VAL A 48 15.08 -20.27 32.15
CA VAL A 48 15.42 -18.88 32.39
C VAL A 48 14.52 -18.01 31.53
N PHE A 49 13.86 -17.03 32.13
CA PHE A 49 12.97 -16.08 31.47
C PHE A 49 13.68 -14.74 31.31
N GLU A 50 13.71 -14.26 30.07
CA GLU A 50 14.46 -13.09 29.64
C GLU A 50 15.94 -13.15 30.03
N THR A 51 16.67 -12.12 29.65
CA THR A 51 17.98 -11.81 30.21
C THR A 51 17.96 -10.40 30.78
N VAL A 52 19.06 -9.69 30.67
CA VAL A 52 19.16 -8.29 31.09
C VAL A 52 19.84 -7.51 29.98
N LYS A 53 19.76 -6.18 30.07
CA LYS A 53 20.52 -5.28 29.21
C LYS A 53 22.00 -5.66 29.22
N GLU A 54 22.63 -5.61 28.05
CA GLU A 54 23.98 -6.16 27.82
C GLU A 54 25.03 -5.70 28.87
N LYS A 55 24.97 -4.43 29.30
CA LYS A 55 25.88 -3.85 30.31
C LYS A 55 25.74 -4.48 31.71
N CYS A 56 24.63 -5.14 31.99
CA CYS A 56 24.30 -5.77 33.26
C CYS A 56 24.64 -7.28 33.29
N PHE A 57 25.17 -7.83 32.20
CA PHE A 57 25.39 -9.28 32.07
C PHE A 57 26.30 -9.88 33.15
N ASP A 58 27.37 -9.20 33.55
CA ASP A 58 28.31 -9.72 34.56
C ASP A 58 27.66 -9.84 35.94
N ASP A 59 26.81 -8.87 36.31
CA ASP A 59 26.01 -8.90 37.53
C ASP A 59 25.02 -10.07 37.43
N TYR A 60 24.24 -10.14 36.36
CA TYR A 60 23.30 -11.23 36.07
C TYR A 60 23.94 -12.64 36.17
N LEU A 61 25.11 -12.83 35.57
CA LEU A 61 25.84 -14.10 35.62
C LEU A 61 26.33 -14.43 37.03
N SER A 62 26.79 -13.44 37.80
CA SER A 62 27.14 -13.61 39.22
C SER A 62 25.95 -14.12 40.04
N LYS A 63 24.75 -13.58 39.76
CA LYS A 63 23.50 -13.99 40.42
C LYS A 63 23.13 -15.44 40.13
N LEU A 64 23.14 -15.84 38.85
CA LEU A 64 22.93 -17.23 38.43
C LEU A 64 23.88 -18.21 39.15
N ASN A 65 25.18 -17.87 39.17
CA ASN A 65 26.18 -18.69 39.85
C ASN A 65 25.94 -18.78 41.35
N SER A 66 25.55 -17.68 42.00
CA SER A 66 25.27 -17.66 43.44
C SER A 66 24.02 -18.45 43.83
N LEU A 67 23.05 -18.57 42.91
CA LEU A 67 21.89 -19.47 43.02
C LEU A 67 22.25 -20.95 42.80
N GLY A 68 23.49 -21.24 42.40
CA GLY A 68 23.97 -22.58 42.08
C GLY A 68 23.53 -23.08 40.71
N ILE A 69 23.21 -22.17 39.78
CA ILE A 69 22.90 -22.50 38.38
C ILE A 69 24.19 -22.38 37.57
N ASP A 70 24.70 -23.52 37.08
CA ASP A 70 25.71 -23.53 36.02
C ASP A 70 25.00 -23.17 34.71
N PRO A 71 25.39 -22.12 33.97
CA PRO A 71 24.78 -21.77 32.69
C PRO A 71 24.65 -22.95 31.72
N LYS A 72 25.61 -23.89 31.73
CA LYS A 72 25.58 -25.10 30.89
C LYS A 72 24.44 -26.07 31.21
N SER A 73 23.82 -25.92 32.38
CA SER A 73 22.69 -26.73 32.85
C SER A 73 21.33 -26.12 32.54
N ILE A 74 21.27 -24.93 31.93
CA ILE A 74 20.02 -24.31 31.49
C ILE A 74 19.46 -25.13 30.32
N ASP A 75 18.25 -25.64 30.47
CA ASP A 75 17.55 -26.36 29.40
C ASP A 75 16.84 -25.40 28.44
N TYR A 76 16.26 -24.32 28.99
CA TYR A 76 15.43 -23.39 28.26
C TYR A 76 15.76 -21.93 28.55
N ILE A 77 15.83 -21.13 27.49
CA ILE A 77 15.84 -19.67 27.54
C ILE A 77 14.50 -19.22 26.95
N VAL A 78 13.54 -18.85 27.79
CA VAL A 78 12.24 -18.34 27.38
C VAL A 78 12.38 -16.84 27.15
N VAL A 79 11.98 -16.40 25.96
CA VAL A 79 12.02 -15.01 25.52
C VAL A 79 10.59 -14.63 25.14
N ASP A 80 9.87 -14.13 26.14
CA ASP A 80 8.52 -13.58 26.02
C ASP A 80 8.52 -12.31 25.15
N HIS A 81 9.67 -11.61 25.04
CA HIS A 81 9.85 -10.41 24.22
C HIS A 81 11.34 -10.12 23.90
N THR A 82 11.63 -9.62 22.70
CA THR A 82 13.02 -9.54 22.19
C THR A 82 13.67 -8.15 22.22
N GLU A 83 13.07 -7.14 22.86
CA GLU A 83 13.71 -5.82 22.95
C GLU A 83 15.07 -5.91 23.69
N PRO A 84 16.13 -5.18 23.26
CA PRO A 84 17.50 -5.42 23.72
C PRO A 84 17.78 -5.22 25.21
N ASP A 85 16.88 -4.61 25.96
CA ASP A 85 16.99 -4.49 27.41
C ASP A 85 16.53 -5.76 28.16
N HIS A 86 15.74 -6.62 27.51
CA HIS A 86 15.39 -7.98 27.96
C HIS A 86 16.24 -9.05 27.29
N ALA A 87 16.42 -8.96 25.96
CA ALA A 87 17.11 -9.97 25.16
C ALA A 87 18.58 -9.65 24.85
N GLY A 88 19.09 -8.48 25.25
CA GLY A 88 20.42 -8.01 24.87
C GLY A 88 21.59 -8.84 25.40
N SER A 89 21.35 -9.75 26.34
CA SER A 89 22.37 -10.68 26.83
C SER A 89 22.13 -12.13 26.39
N VAL A 90 21.12 -12.40 25.56
CA VAL A 90 20.81 -13.77 25.09
C VAL A 90 21.98 -14.36 24.31
N GLU A 91 22.64 -13.58 23.44
CA GLU A 91 23.83 -14.03 22.71
C GLU A 91 24.91 -14.55 23.68
N LYS A 92 25.27 -13.75 24.69
CA LYS A 92 26.30 -14.11 25.68
C LYS A 92 25.88 -15.32 26.52
N LEU A 93 24.60 -15.46 26.84
CA LEU A 93 24.09 -16.61 27.59
C LEU A 93 24.12 -17.89 26.75
N LEU A 94 23.79 -17.82 25.45
CA LEU A 94 23.88 -18.94 24.51
C LEU A 94 25.32 -19.41 24.30
N GLU A 95 26.30 -18.50 24.31
CA GLU A 95 27.73 -18.88 24.27
C GLU A 95 28.15 -19.75 25.46
N LEU A 96 27.59 -19.47 26.65
CA LEU A 96 27.81 -20.26 27.86
C LEU A 96 26.93 -21.52 27.91
N SER A 97 25.79 -21.49 27.22
CA SER A 97 24.71 -22.49 27.31
C SER A 97 24.32 -23.03 25.92
N PRO A 98 25.25 -23.59 25.13
CA PRO A 98 25.02 -23.90 23.70
C PRO A 98 24.01 -25.04 23.45
N LYS A 99 23.54 -25.70 24.51
CA LYS A 99 22.52 -26.76 24.46
C LYS A 99 21.14 -26.29 24.91
N ALA A 100 21.04 -25.07 25.44
CA ALA A 100 19.76 -24.51 25.83
C ALA A 100 18.91 -24.27 24.57
N LYS A 101 17.62 -24.54 24.67
CA LYS A 101 16.68 -24.22 23.60
C LYS A 101 16.00 -22.90 23.90
N VAL A 102 16.02 -22.00 22.92
CA VAL A 102 15.26 -20.76 23.00
C VAL A 102 13.78 -21.05 22.79
N ILE A 103 12.91 -20.58 23.68
CA ILE A 103 11.45 -20.70 23.54
C ILE A 103 10.90 -19.30 23.29
N GLY A 104 10.10 -19.14 22.25
CA GLY A 104 9.50 -17.86 21.88
C GLY A 104 8.33 -18.04 20.91
N SER A 105 7.58 -16.96 20.69
CA SER A 105 6.67 -16.87 19.54
C SER A 105 7.43 -16.98 18.23
N MET A 106 6.75 -17.24 17.10
CA MET A 106 7.44 -17.28 15.79
C MET A 106 8.18 -15.97 15.52
N GLN A 107 7.52 -14.85 15.82
CA GLN A 107 8.08 -13.51 15.66
C GLN A 107 9.29 -13.29 16.58
N ALA A 108 9.22 -13.74 17.85
CA ALA A 108 10.36 -13.65 18.77
C ALA A 108 11.58 -14.43 18.24
N ILE A 109 11.36 -15.64 17.69
CA ILE A 109 12.46 -16.43 17.12
C ILE A 109 13.07 -15.74 15.89
N GLU A 110 12.26 -15.15 15.03
CA GLU A 110 12.74 -14.40 13.86
C GLU A 110 13.54 -13.16 14.28
N PHE A 111 13.00 -12.33 15.18
CA PHE A 111 13.68 -11.13 15.66
C PHE A 111 14.98 -11.46 16.38
N LEU A 112 14.98 -12.50 17.22
CA LEU A 112 16.17 -12.88 17.96
C LEU A 112 17.27 -13.44 17.05
N LYS A 113 16.93 -14.11 15.93
CA LYS A 113 17.94 -14.50 14.92
C LYS A 113 18.64 -13.28 14.33
N ASP A 114 17.90 -12.21 14.05
CA ASP A 114 18.46 -10.97 13.53
C ASP A 114 19.25 -10.18 14.59
N ILE A 115 18.83 -10.23 15.86
CA ILE A 115 19.55 -9.61 16.97
C ILE A 115 20.87 -10.34 17.24
N VAL A 116 20.83 -11.67 17.35
CA VAL A 116 21.98 -12.51 17.70
C VAL A 116 22.90 -12.77 16.49
N ASN A 117 22.37 -12.71 15.26
CA ASN A 117 23.09 -13.00 14.01
C ASN A 117 23.77 -14.39 13.98
N LYS A 118 23.20 -15.38 14.68
CA LYS A 118 23.69 -16.77 14.74
C LYS A 118 22.52 -17.75 14.83
N ASP A 119 22.75 -18.97 14.38
CA ASP A 119 21.82 -20.08 14.59
C ASP A 119 21.86 -20.57 16.05
N PHE A 120 20.70 -20.92 16.59
CA PHE A 120 20.53 -21.55 17.90
C PHE A 120 19.37 -22.55 17.85
N GLU A 121 19.34 -23.53 18.77
CA GLU A 121 18.19 -24.41 18.88
C GLU A 121 17.00 -23.67 19.49
N TYR A 122 15.80 -23.88 18.94
CA TYR A 122 14.60 -23.20 19.41
C TYR A 122 13.34 -24.07 19.40
N ILE A 123 12.32 -23.61 20.09
CA ILE A 123 10.96 -24.13 20.11
C ILE A 123 10.02 -22.95 19.92
N VAL A 124 9.21 -22.98 18.85
CA VAL A 124 8.14 -22.01 18.63
C VAL A 124 6.91 -22.43 19.43
N VAL A 125 6.30 -21.49 20.13
CA VAL A 125 5.08 -21.70 20.92
C VAL A 125 3.98 -20.72 20.51
N GLY A 126 2.75 -21.23 20.49
CA GLY A 126 1.52 -20.47 20.24
C GLY A 126 0.64 -20.35 21.48
N ASP A 127 -0.58 -19.82 21.28
CA ASP A 127 -1.55 -19.62 22.35
C ASP A 127 -2.00 -20.96 22.97
N ASN A 128 -1.83 -21.10 24.29
CA ASN A 128 -2.10 -22.29 25.10
C ASN A 128 -1.18 -23.49 24.89
N ASP A 129 -0.08 -23.34 24.14
CA ASP A 129 0.96 -24.36 24.13
C ASP A 129 1.57 -24.54 25.53
N THR A 130 2.07 -25.74 25.80
CA THR A 130 2.66 -26.07 27.11
C THR A 130 3.99 -26.79 27.01
N ILE A 131 4.90 -26.49 27.94
CA ILE A 131 6.18 -27.16 28.10
C ILE A 131 6.35 -27.57 29.57
N SER A 132 6.59 -28.86 29.81
CA SER A 132 6.83 -29.39 31.16
C SER A 132 8.30 -29.26 31.57
N LEU A 133 8.51 -28.82 32.81
CA LEU A 133 9.80 -28.84 33.51
C LEU A 133 9.91 -30.03 34.51
N GLY A 134 8.99 -30.99 34.43
CA GLY A 134 8.79 -32.06 35.40
C GLY A 134 7.57 -31.77 36.27
N ASN A 135 7.79 -31.23 37.48
CA ASN A 135 6.73 -30.89 38.44
C ASN A 135 6.10 -29.49 38.25
N LYS A 136 6.50 -28.75 37.23
CA LYS A 136 5.95 -27.43 36.86
C LYS A 136 5.67 -27.40 35.36
N THR A 137 4.66 -26.64 34.95
CA THR A 137 4.25 -26.50 33.56
C THR A 137 4.32 -25.04 33.13
N LEU A 138 4.97 -24.77 32.00
CA LEU A 138 4.94 -23.46 31.35
C LEU A 138 3.78 -23.47 30.35
N GLN A 139 2.80 -22.58 30.50
CA GLN A 139 1.69 -22.38 29.59
C GLN A 139 1.83 -21.01 28.91
N PHE A 140 1.92 -20.98 27.58
CA PHE A 140 2.16 -19.77 26.82
C PHE A 140 0.84 -19.11 26.40
N ILE A 141 0.78 -17.78 26.48
CA ILE A 141 -0.41 -16.98 26.17
C ILE A 141 0.02 -15.88 25.22
N SER A 142 -0.54 -15.86 24.01
CA SER A 142 -0.17 -14.90 22.98
C SER A 142 -0.66 -13.49 23.36
N ALA A 143 0.24 -12.52 23.37
CA ALA A 143 -0.02 -11.13 23.77
C ALA A 143 0.63 -10.12 22.79
N PRO A 144 0.44 -10.26 21.46
CA PRO A 144 1.14 -9.44 20.48
C PRO A 144 0.74 -7.96 20.60
N PHE A 145 1.70 -7.09 20.26
CA PHE A 145 1.62 -5.64 20.39
C PHE A 145 1.52 -5.15 21.83
N LEU A 146 2.04 -5.91 22.80
CA LEU A 146 2.19 -5.53 24.21
C LEU A 146 3.66 -5.59 24.66
N HIS A 147 4.56 -4.82 24.05
CA HIS A 147 4.31 -3.73 23.08
C HIS A 147 4.82 -3.98 21.66
N TRP A 148 5.54 -5.08 21.41
CA TRP A 148 5.99 -5.49 20.09
C TRP A 148 5.18 -6.67 19.53
N PRO A 149 5.26 -6.97 18.22
CA PRO A 149 4.53 -8.08 17.59
C PRO A 149 4.84 -9.46 18.18
N ASP A 150 5.98 -9.62 18.85
CA ASP A 150 6.50 -10.88 19.37
C ASP A 150 6.03 -11.24 20.79
N SER A 151 5.49 -10.25 21.51
CA SER A 151 5.16 -10.36 22.93
C SER A 151 4.21 -11.51 23.27
N MET A 152 4.53 -12.25 24.33
CA MET A 152 3.70 -13.29 24.93
C MET A 152 3.80 -13.26 26.46
N TYR A 153 2.90 -13.98 27.15
CA TYR A 153 3.00 -14.24 28.58
C TYR A 153 3.25 -15.73 28.82
N THR A 154 3.88 -16.04 29.95
CA THR A 154 4.01 -17.41 30.41
C THR A 154 3.36 -17.60 31.78
N TYR A 155 2.32 -18.43 31.85
CA TYR A 155 1.64 -18.80 33.08
C TYR A 155 2.16 -20.14 33.62
N ILE A 156 2.36 -20.22 34.93
CA ILE A 156 2.81 -21.41 35.66
C ILE A 156 1.69 -21.85 36.61
N PRO A 157 0.81 -22.79 36.20
CA PRO A 157 -0.40 -23.12 36.95
C PRO A 157 -0.13 -23.61 38.38
N GLU A 158 0.92 -24.40 38.58
CA GLU A 158 1.25 -24.98 39.89
C GLU A 158 1.67 -23.91 40.92
N ASP A 159 2.20 -22.78 40.42
CA ASP A 159 2.65 -21.66 41.24
C ASP A 159 1.73 -20.45 41.15
N LYS A 160 0.68 -20.48 40.33
CA LYS A 160 -0.23 -19.34 40.11
C LYS A 160 0.53 -18.05 39.74
N ALA A 161 1.59 -18.23 38.96
CA ALA A 161 2.54 -17.18 38.60
C ALA A 161 2.42 -16.85 37.12
N LEU A 162 2.36 -15.56 36.80
CA LEU A 162 2.31 -15.05 35.43
C LEU A 162 3.54 -14.20 35.15
N ILE A 163 4.36 -14.62 34.18
CA ILE A 163 5.50 -13.85 33.67
C ILE A 163 5.03 -13.07 32.45
N THR A 164 5.26 -11.76 32.44
CA THR A 164 4.56 -10.83 31.52
C THR A 164 5.48 -9.92 30.72
N CYS A 165 6.80 -10.02 30.92
CA CYS A 165 7.76 -9.04 30.43
C CYS A 165 7.25 -7.60 30.71
N ASP A 166 7.17 -6.73 29.72
CA ASP A 166 6.80 -5.31 29.92
C ASP A 166 5.42 -5.11 30.54
N SER A 167 4.47 -6.00 30.28
CA SER A 167 3.10 -5.80 30.74
C SER A 167 3.03 -5.78 32.27
N PHE A 168 2.32 -4.77 32.79
CA PHE A 168 2.15 -4.49 34.22
C PHE A 168 3.42 -4.06 34.96
N GLY A 169 4.51 -3.78 34.23
CA GLY A 169 5.77 -3.26 34.78
C GLY A 169 5.75 -1.74 35.01
N SER A 170 6.89 -1.24 35.50
CA SER A 170 7.19 0.19 35.57
C SER A 170 8.69 0.47 35.61
N HIS A 171 9.12 1.64 35.13
CA HIS A 171 10.49 2.12 35.40
C HIS A 171 10.58 2.69 36.82
N TYR A 172 10.67 1.79 37.79
CA TYR A 172 10.85 2.12 39.20
C TYR A 172 11.84 1.15 39.85
N SER A 173 13.02 1.65 40.23
CA SER A 173 14.03 0.83 40.89
C SER A 173 13.82 0.80 42.41
N CYS A 174 13.55 -0.37 42.99
CA CYS A 174 13.56 -0.59 44.44
C CYS A 174 14.43 -1.81 44.78
N GLU A 175 15.08 -1.80 45.95
CA GLU A 175 16.06 -2.83 46.32
C GLU A 175 15.39 -4.20 46.54
N GLU A 176 14.20 -4.19 47.10
CA GLU A 176 13.44 -5.39 47.46
C GLU A 176 12.62 -5.97 46.30
N VAL A 177 12.47 -5.23 45.20
CA VAL A 177 11.77 -5.63 43.95
C VAL A 177 10.35 -6.19 44.14
N PHE A 178 9.66 -5.93 45.25
CA PHE A 178 8.28 -6.36 45.50
C PHE A 178 7.35 -5.17 45.71
N ASN A 179 6.14 -5.25 45.16
CA ASN A 179 5.18 -4.15 45.19
C ASN A 179 4.72 -3.74 46.61
N ASP A 180 4.67 -4.68 47.55
CA ASP A 180 4.35 -4.42 48.97
C ASP A 180 5.51 -3.82 49.78
N LEU A 181 6.72 -3.76 49.20
CA LEU A 181 7.92 -3.21 49.83
C LEU A 181 8.41 -1.92 49.16
N VAL A 182 7.62 -1.37 48.24
CA VAL A 182 7.89 -0.07 47.60
C VAL A 182 7.95 1.03 48.67
N PRO A 183 9.05 1.80 48.76
CA PRO A 183 9.23 2.79 49.82
C PRO A 183 8.33 4.03 49.67
N ASN A 184 7.94 4.37 48.44
CA ASN A 184 7.06 5.49 48.14
C ASN A 184 6.01 5.10 47.09
N GLU A 185 4.76 4.89 47.53
CA GLU A 185 3.66 4.48 46.65
C GLU A 185 3.31 5.56 45.62
N GLU A 186 3.43 6.85 45.95
CA GLU A 186 3.11 7.95 45.04
C GLU A 186 4.08 7.99 43.84
N GLU A 187 5.37 7.86 44.10
CA GLU A 187 6.41 7.80 43.06
C GLU A 187 6.27 6.55 42.19
N TYR A 188 5.92 5.41 42.79
CA TYR A 188 5.67 4.19 42.03
C TYR A 188 4.44 4.32 41.13
N LEU A 189 3.35 4.91 41.61
CA LEU A 189 2.16 5.13 40.80
C LEU A 189 2.40 6.15 39.67
N ASP A 190 3.23 7.17 39.92
CA ASP A 190 3.69 8.10 38.89
C ASP A 190 4.52 7.38 37.81
N ALA A 191 5.50 6.58 38.22
CA ALA A 191 6.31 5.77 37.31
C ALA A 191 5.47 4.76 36.51
N LEU A 192 4.51 4.10 37.17
CA LEU A 192 3.57 3.16 36.56
C LEU A 192 2.70 3.85 35.51
N ARG A 193 2.16 5.03 35.84
CA ARG A 193 1.32 5.79 34.92
C ARG A 193 2.11 6.27 33.71
N TYR A 194 3.30 6.81 33.93
CA TYR A 194 4.16 7.29 32.84
C TYR A 194 4.61 6.15 31.92
N TYR A 195 5.02 5.01 32.50
CA TYR A 195 5.37 3.79 31.77
C TYR A 195 4.20 3.31 30.90
N TYR A 196 3.00 3.25 31.47
CA TYR A 196 1.79 2.91 30.72
C TYR A 196 1.51 3.89 29.58
N ASP A 197 1.48 5.20 29.84
CA ASP A 197 1.12 6.21 28.83
C ASP A 197 2.08 6.20 27.63
N CYS A 198 3.37 5.97 27.88
CA CYS A 198 4.39 5.90 26.84
C CYS A 198 4.38 4.58 26.05
N ILE A 199 4.21 3.44 26.71
CA ILE A 199 4.40 2.11 26.08
C ILE A 199 3.07 1.48 25.69
N PHE A 200 2.10 1.45 26.61
CA PHE A 200 0.82 0.74 26.44
C PHE A 200 -0.34 1.65 26.02
N GLY A 201 -0.21 2.96 26.20
CA GLY A 201 -1.18 3.98 25.81
C GLY A 201 -1.62 3.90 24.34
N PRO A 202 -0.73 3.58 23.38
CA PRO A 202 -1.11 3.29 21.99
C PRO A 202 -1.86 1.96 21.80
N TYR A 203 -1.69 0.97 22.68
CA TYR A 203 -2.15 -0.41 22.48
C TYR A 203 -3.35 -0.80 23.35
N LYS A 204 -4.16 0.16 23.82
CA LYS A 204 -5.31 -0.07 24.72
C LYS A 204 -6.21 -1.24 24.31
N PRO A 205 -6.62 -1.43 23.03
CA PRO A 205 -7.44 -2.57 22.65
C PRO A 205 -6.74 -3.93 22.85
N TYR A 206 -5.41 -3.98 22.64
CA TYR A 206 -4.60 -5.18 22.87
C TYR A 206 -4.44 -5.46 24.36
N VAL A 207 -4.26 -4.42 25.20
CA VAL A 207 -4.24 -4.57 26.67
C VAL A 207 -5.54 -5.20 27.15
N LEU A 208 -6.69 -4.70 26.70
CA LEU A 208 -8.00 -5.26 27.07
C LEU A 208 -8.15 -6.73 26.61
N LYS A 209 -7.70 -7.07 25.40
CA LYS A 209 -7.72 -8.45 24.89
C LYS A 209 -6.84 -9.38 25.72
N ALA A 210 -5.63 -8.96 26.07
CA ALA A 210 -4.72 -9.76 26.88
C ALA A 210 -5.24 -9.96 28.31
N ILE A 211 -5.82 -8.91 28.92
CA ILE A 211 -6.50 -9.02 30.21
C ILE A 211 -7.68 -10.00 30.13
N ASP A 212 -8.44 -9.99 29.02
CA ASP A 212 -9.55 -10.93 28.82
C ASP A 212 -9.08 -12.40 28.74
N LYS A 213 -7.90 -12.66 28.16
CA LYS A 213 -7.30 -14.00 28.11
C LYS A 213 -6.87 -14.52 29.48
N ILE A 214 -6.41 -13.64 30.39
CA ILE A 214 -5.90 -14.05 31.70
C ILE A 214 -6.93 -13.96 32.84
N LYS A 215 -8.13 -13.42 32.58
CA LYS A 215 -9.17 -13.16 33.61
C LYS A 215 -9.64 -14.38 34.39
N ASP A 216 -9.60 -15.54 33.74
CA ASP A 216 -10.09 -16.81 34.31
C ASP A 216 -8.95 -17.64 34.93
N LEU A 217 -7.70 -17.13 34.90
CA LEU A 217 -6.55 -17.75 35.53
C LEU A 217 -6.47 -17.39 37.02
N ASP A 218 -6.03 -18.35 37.84
CA ASP A 218 -5.78 -18.14 39.26
C ASP A 218 -4.39 -17.51 39.44
N ILE A 219 -4.34 -16.17 39.46
CA ILE A 219 -3.08 -15.41 39.52
C ILE A 219 -2.86 -14.86 40.94
N GLU A 220 -1.80 -15.34 41.60
CA GLU A 220 -1.33 -14.83 42.90
C GLU A 220 -0.04 -14.01 42.76
N LEU A 221 0.65 -14.13 41.63
CA LEU A 221 1.96 -13.53 41.41
C LEU A 221 2.08 -13.08 39.94
N VAL A 222 2.50 -11.83 39.71
CA VAL A 222 2.89 -11.34 38.38
C VAL A 222 4.35 -10.90 38.42
N CYS A 223 5.12 -11.37 37.44
CA CYS A 223 6.55 -11.22 37.29
C CYS A 223 6.84 -10.38 36.02
N PRO A 224 6.86 -9.04 36.11
CA PRO A 224 7.14 -8.17 34.97
C PRO A 224 8.66 -8.09 34.68
N GLY A 225 9.02 -7.64 33.48
CA GLY A 225 10.39 -7.36 33.02
C GLY A 225 10.99 -6.09 33.64
N HIS A 226 10.14 -5.17 34.13
CA HIS A 226 10.58 -3.96 34.82
C HIS A 226 9.81 -3.69 36.10
N GLY A 227 10.50 -3.12 37.09
CA GLY A 227 9.91 -2.62 38.32
C GLY A 227 9.58 -3.74 39.31
N PRO A 228 8.74 -3.42 40.32
CA PRO A 228 8.39 -4.36 41.38
C PRO A 228 7.54 -5.55 40.88
N ILE A 229 7.86 -6.74 41.38
CA ILE A 229 7.08 -7.97 41.26
C ILE A 229 5.77 -7.82 42.06
N LEU A 230 4.65 -8.19 41.44
CA LEU A 230 3.32 -8.02 42.02
C LEU A 230 2.90 -9.30 42.74
N ARG A 231 3.09 -9.32 44.07
CA ARG A 231 2.67 -10.44 44.94
C ARG A 231 1.56 -10.07 45.92
N GLN A 232 1.39 -8.78 46.21
CA GLN A 232 0.27 -8.27 46.99
C GLN A 232 -0.78 -7.70 46.03
N ASP A 233 -1.95 -8.34 45.97
CA ASP A 233 -3.08 -7.93 45.14
C ASP A 233 -2.67 -7.59 43.68
N PRO A 234 -2.12 -8.55 42.92
CA PRO A 234 -1.67 -8.31 41.54
C PRO A 234 -2.79 -7.76 40.65
N TRP A 235 -4.04 -8.13 40.94
CA TRP A 235 -5.22 -7.62 40.25
C TRP A 235 -5.45 -6.13 40.43
N LYS A 236 -4.90 -5.46 41.46
CA LYS A 236 -4.92 -3.99 41.58
C LYS A 236 -4.31 -3.36 40.33
N ILE A 237 -3.08 -3.74 39.97
CA ILE A 237 -2.37 -3.19 38.81
C ILE A 237 -3.00 -3.61 37.49
N ILE A 238 -3.42 -4.89 37.36
CA ILE A 238 -4.10 -5.37 36.16
C ILE A 238 -5.40 -4.58 35.92
N ASN A 239 -6.19 -4.34 36.97
CA ASN A 239 -7.41 -3.54 36.87
C ASN A 239 -7.12 -2.06 36.61
N THR A 240 -6.02 -1.51 37.13
CA THR A 240 -5.57 -0.16 36.77
C THR A 240 -5.25 -0.04 35.27
N TYR A 241 -4.53 -1.01 34.69
CA TYR A 241 -4.30 -1.07 33.24
C TYR A 241 -5.61 -1.18 32.47
N LYS A 242 -6.54 -2.03 32.94
CA LYS A 242 -7.89 -2.16 32.36
C LYS A 242 -8.65 -0.84 32.40
N GLU A 243 -8.59 -0.11 33.51
CA GLU A 243 -9.23 1.19 33.67
C GLU A 243 -8.65 2.21 32.70
N TRP A 244 -7.33 2.36 32.64
CA TRP A 244 -6.64 3.28 31.73
C TRP A 244 -6.82 2.92 30.25
N SER A 245 -7.07 1.63 29.95
CA SER A 245 -7.33 1.12 28.60
C SER A 245 -8.80 1.22 28.21
N THR A 246 -9.71 1.27 29.19
CA THR A 246 -11.14 1.36 28.92
C THR A 246 -11.44 2.78 28.43
N PRO A 247 -12.09 2.94 27.26
CA PRO A 247 -12.50 4.26 26.79
C PRO A 247 -13.33 4.97 27.86
N VAL A 248 -12.94 6.20 28.20
CA VAL A 248 -13.68 7.02 29.16
C VAL A 248 -15.09 7.19 28.62
N LYS A 249 -16.09 6.73 29.38
CA LYS A 249 -17.50 7.02 29.04
C LYS A 249 -17.65 8.55 29.02
N PRO A 250 -18.34 9.13 28.01
CA PRO A 250 -18.59 10.56 27.97
C PRO A 250 -19.12 11.04 29.33
N ASN A 251 -18.62 12.20 29.75
CA ASN A 251 -19.00 12.82 31.01
C ASN A 251 -20.53 12.78 31.16
N ILE A 252 -21.03 12.27 32.29
CA ILE A 252 -22.46 11.95 32.50
C ILE A 252 -23.35 13.22 32.42
N ASN A 253 -22.74 14.41 32.46
CA ASN A 253 -23.40 15.69 32.28
C ASN A 253 -23.57 16.12 30.80
N GLY A 254 -22.94 15.44 29.84
CA GLY A 254 -23.03 15.77 28.41
C GLY A 254 -22.14 16.91 27.92
N ASP A 255 -21.30 17.49 28.79
CA ASP A 255 -20.41 18.61 28.47
C ASP A 255 -19.15 18.10 27.75
N LYS A 256 -18.89 18.62 26.54
CA LYS A 256 -17.66 18.33 25.76
C LYS A 256 -16.54 19.32 26.11
N LYS A 257 -15.29 18.94 25.90
CA LYS A 257 -14.12 19.78 26.17
C LYS A 257 -13.35 20.11 24.88
N VAL A 258 -12.98 21.38 24.71
CA VAL A 258 -12.20 21.86 23.57
C VAL A 258 -10.95 22.63 24.03
N THR A 259 -9.78 22.23 23.52
CA THR A 259 -8.51 22.91 23.78
C THR A 259 -8.08 23.71 22.55
N ILE A 260 -7.78 25.00 22.71
CA ILE A 260 -7.38 25.90 21.63
C ILE A 260 -5.97 26.44 21.91
N PRO A 261 -4.91 25.71 21.55
CA PRO A 261 -3.55 26.24 21.56
C PRO A 261 -3.31 27.20 20.39
N TYR A 262 -2.78 28.38 20.68
CA TYR A 262 -2.41 29.34 19.64
C TYR A 262 -1.12 30.10 19.98
N VAL A 263 -0.52 30.71 18.95
CA VAL A 263 0.53 31.73 19.08
C VAL A 263 0.10 32.95 18.27
N SER A 264 0.45 34.16 18.70
CA SER A 264 0.07 35.40 18.00
C SER A 264 1.17 36.46 18.05
N ALA A 265 1.70 36.85 16.89
CA ALA A 265 2.77 37.85 16.81
C ALA A 265 2.28 39.29 17.03
N TYR A 266 1.10 39.63 16.45
CA TYR A 266 0.55 40.99 16.45
C TYR A 266 -0.86 41.07 17.07
N GLY A 267 -1.30 40.03 17.76
CA GLY A 267 -2.65 39.96 18.34
C GLY A 267 -3.71 39.36 17.41
N TYR A 268 -3.53 39.38 16.08
CA TYR A 268 -4.59 38.97 15.14
C TYR A 268 -5.03 37.50 15.26
N THR A 269 -4.10 36.55 15.39
CA THR A 269 -4.46 35.13 15.60
C THR A 269 -5.13 34.91 16.97
N LYS A 270 -4.78 35.73 17.96
CA LYS A 270 -5.45 35.74 19.27
C LYS A 270 -6.89 36.24 19.16
N GLU A 271 -7.12 37.33 18.43
CA GLU A 271 -8.48 37.85 18.17
C GLU A 271 -9.36 36.78 17.50
N LEU A 272 -8.81 36.00 16.56
CA LEU A 272 -9.51 34.85 15.96
C LEU A 272 -9.80 33.75 16.98
N ALA A 273 -8.81 33.36 17.80
CA ALA A 273 -8.98 32.32 18.82
C ALA A 273 -10.09 32.66 19.82
N GLU A 274 -10.16 33.91 20.27
CA GLU A 274 -11.18 34.40 21.20
C GLU A 274 -12.58 34.40 20.57
N GLU A 275 -12.74 34.79 19.31
CA GLU A 275 -14.04 34.73 18.63
C GLU A 275 -14.48 33.30 18.30
N ILE A 276 -13.55 32.43 17.88
CA ILE A 276 -13.83 31.00 17.67
C ILE A 276 -14.31 30.37 18.98
N ALA A 277 -13.67 30.66 20.11
CA ALA A 277 -14.09 30.16 21.43
C ALA A 277 -15.53 30.58 21.77
N LYS A 278 -15.88 31.85 21.54
CA LYS A 278 -17.27 32.34 21.72
C LYS A 278 -18.25 31.62 20.81
N GLY A 279 -17.86 31.36 19.56
CA GLY A 279 -18.65 30.59 18.61
C GLY A 279 -18.94 29.18 19.12
N ILE A 280 -17.92 28.48 19.62
CA ILE A 280 -18.04 27.11 20.14
C ILE A 280 -19.03 27.03 21.30
N GLN A 281 -18.99 28.00 22.21
CA GLN A 281 -19.82 28.08 23.41
C GLN A 281 -21.24 28.63 23.17
N SER A 282 -21.57 29.03 21.94
CA SER A 282 -22.82 29.74 21.66
C SER A 282 -24.07 28.85 21.59
N GLU A 283 -23.89 27.57 21.25
CA GLU A 283 -25.01 26.62 21.01
C GLU A 283 -25.05 25.50 22.06
N HIS A 284 -23.87 25.08 22.55
CA HIS A 284 -23.69 23.91 23.40
C HIS A 284 -22.88 24.25 24.64
N ASN A 285 -23.11 23.52 25.75
CA ASN A 285 -22.29 23.66 26.95
C ASN A 285 -20.93 22.95 26.74
N VAL A 286 -19.94 23.71 26.29
CA VAL A 286 -18.60 23.21 25.99
C VAL A 286 -17.58 23.94 26.87
N GLU A 287 -16.77 23.18 27.59
CA GLU A 287 -15.61 23.73 28.28
C GLU A 287 -14.54 24.08 27.24
N VAL A 288 -14.23 25.36 27.07
CA VAL A 288 -13.19 25.82 26.13
C VAL A 288 -12.00 26.37 26.91
N LYS A 289 -10.81 25.80 26.66
CA LYS A 289 -9.55 26.27 27.23
C LYS A 289 -8.65 26.87 26.15
N LEU A 290 -8.31 28.15 26.32
CA LEU A 290 -7.41 28.89 25.43
C LEU A 290 -5.99 28.88 25.99
N TYR A 291 -5.02 28.49 25.16
CA TYR A 291 -3.61 28.44 25.54
C TYR A 291 -2.76 29.30 24.60
N ASP A 292 -2.21 30.39 25.13
CA ASP A 292 -1.16 31.15 24.44
C ASP A 292 0.19 30.46 24.70
N LEU A 293 0.69 29.72 23.71
CA LEU A 293 1.93 28.94 23.85
C LEU A 293 3.19 29.82 23.99
N THR A 294 3.06 31.14 23.95
CA THR A 294 4.12 32.06 24.35
C THR A 294 4.35 32.04 25.87
N TYR A 295 3.33 31.68 26.66
CA TYR A 295 3.33 31.77 28.12
C TYR A 295 2.95 30.46 28.83
N SER A 296 2.25 29.56 28.16
CA SER A 296 1.81 28.28 28.72
C SER A 296 2.88 27.19 28.59
N LYS A 297 2.98 26.30 29.59
CA LYS A 297 3.85 25.11 29.52
C LYS A 297 3.23 24.08 28.60
N GLN A 298 4.04 23.44 27.77
CA GLN A 298 3.53 22.45 26.81
C GLN A 298 2.99 21.19 27.50
N GLU A 299 3.56 20.79 28.64
CA GLU A 299 3.09 19.60 29.38
C GLU A 299 1.61 19.76 29.79
N ASP A 300 1.24 20.93 30.33
CA ASP A 300 -0.12 21.23 30.76
C ASP A 300 -1.11 21.18 29.58
N VAL A 301 -0.68 21.67 28.41
CA VAL A 301 -1.51 21.67 27.18
C VAL A 301 -1.68 20.26 26.62
N LEU A 302 -0.63 19.44 26.64
CA LEU A 302 -0.69 18.05 26.19
C LEU A 302 -1.62 17.21 27.07
N ALA A 303 -1.56 17.38 28.39
CA ALA A 303 -2.47 16.73 29.33
C ALA A 303 -3.93 17.08 29.00
N ASP A 304 -4.23 18.36 28.80
CA ASP A 304 -5.58 18.79 28.44
C ASP A 304 -6.03 18.32 27.04
N ILE A 305 -5.12 18.24 26.06
CA ILE A 305 -5.40 17.67 24.74
C ILE A 305 -5.82 16.20 24.85
N GLY A 306 -5.19 15.43 25.76
CA GLY A 306 -5.57 14.04 26.02
C GLY A 306 -7.04 13.89 26.42
N GLU A 307 -7.55 14.81 27.23
CA GLU A 307 -8.93 14.82 27.74
C GLU A 307 -9.95 15.50 26.81
N SER A 308 -9.52 16.27 25.82
CA SER A 308 -10.43 17.05 24.96
C SER A 308 -11.08 16.24 23.84
N ASP A 309 -12.32 16.58 23.52
CA ASP A 309 -13.07 16.06 22.36
C ASP A 309 -12.71 16.79 21.07
N GLY A 310 -12.38 18.09 21.18
CA GLY A 310 -12.01 18.96 20.06
C GLY A 310 -10.72 19.76 20.31
N ILE A 311 -9.95 20.02 19.26
CA ILE A 311 -8.67 20.74 19.35
C ILE A 311 -8.49 21.71 18.18
N LEU A 312 -8.28 23.00 18.44
CA LEU A 312 -8.07 23.98 17.36
C LEU A 312 -6.70 24.65 17.47
N PHE A 313 -5.86 24.49 16.45
CA PHE A 313 -4.50 25.03 16.43
C PHE A 313 -4.44 26.37 15.69
N GLY A 314 -3.96 27.39 16.40
CA GLY A 314 -3.80 28.76 15.88
C GLY A 314 -2.36 29.16 15.64
N SER A 315 -1.98 29.50 14.40
CA SER A 315 -0.65 30.10 14.14
C SER A 315 -0.69 31.13 13.02
N PRO A 316 -0.01 32.29 13.16
CA PRO A 316 0.29 33.13 12.03
C PRO A 316 1.38 32.48 11.16
N THR A 317 1.57 33.06 9.97
CA THR A 317 2.65 32.65 9.05
C THR A 317 3.84 33.61 9.14
N ILE A 318 5.03 33.07 9.42
CA ILE A 318 6.30 33.81 9.43
C ILE A 318 7.32 33.04 8.59
N VAL A 319 7.88 33.69 7.56
CA VAL A 319 8.85 33.10 6.62
C VAL A 319 8.33 31.77 6.03
N GLY A 320 7.06 31.79 5.61
CA GLY A 320 6.40 30.65 4.98
C GLY A 320 6.07 29.49 5.90
N GLU A 321 6.07 29.66 7.23
CA GLU A 321 5.92 28.57 8.20
C GLU A 321 5.03 28.95 9.40
N LEU A 322 4.46 27.96 10.09
CA LEU A 322 3.84 28.09 11.42
C LEU A 322 4.91 28.29 12.52
N LEU A 323 4.55 28.91 13.65
CA LEU A 323 5.55 29.20 14.67
C LEU A 323 6.00 27.96 15.45
N PRO A 324 7.26 27.93 15.93
CA PRO A 324 7.84 26.78 16.62
C PRO A 324 7.02 26.21 17.78
N PRO A 325 6.35 27.00 18.66
CA PRO A 325 5.60 26.41 19.76
C PRO A 325 4.45 25.51 19.31
N ILE A 326 3.74 25.89 18.23
CA ILE A 326 2.68 25.05 17.64
C ILE A 326 3.30 23.82 16.96
N ARG A 327 4.42 23.99 16.26
CA ARG A 327 5.12 22.88 15.59
C ARG A 327 5.59 21.82 16.58
N ILE A 328 6.19 22.24 17.69
CA ILE A 328 6.68 21.34 18.75
C ILE A 328 5.50 20.61 19.40
N LEU A 329 4.41 21.34 19.72
CA LEU A 329 3.21 20.73 20.29
C LEU A 329 2.62 19.67 19.36
N LEU A 330 2.49 19.96 18.06
CA LEU A 330 2.01 19.01 17.04
C LEU A 330 2.95 17.81 16.82
N ALA A 331 4.25 17.99 17.02
CA ALA A 331 5.24 16.91 16.93
C ALA A 331 5.13 15.91 18.09
N ASN A 332 4.69 16.39 19.27
CA ASN A 332 4.47 15.56 20.45
C ASN A 332 3.15 14.77 20.44
N LEU A 333 2.30 14.98 19.42
CA LEU A 333 1.06 14.22 19.26
C LEU A 333 1.33 12.92 18.49
N ASN A 334 0.65 11.86 18.92
CA ASN A 334 0.70 10.53 18.33
C ASN A 334 -0.64 10.16 17.65
N PRO A 335 -0.64 9.61 16.42
CA PRO A 335 -1.86 9.28 15.67
C PRO A 335 -2.73 8.20 16.32
N ILE A 336 -2.13 7.28 17.07
CA ILE A 336 -2.85 6.19 17.76
C ILE A 336 -3.50 6.72 19.05
N ILE A 337 -2.80 7.60 19.77
CA ILE A 337 -3.29 8.15 21.05
C ILE A 337 -4.32 9.28 20.82
N HIS A 338 -4.06 10.18 19.87
CA HIS A 338 -4.82 11.42 19.69
C HIS A 338 -5.71 11.42 18.44
N GLY A 339 -5.61 10.41 17.58
CA GLY A 339 -6.47 10.27 16.41
C GLY A 339 -7.95 10.15 16.78
N GLY A 340 -8.83 10.51 15.84
CA GLY A 340 -10.28 10.49 16.03
C GLY A 340 -10.87 11.67 16.81
N LYS A 341 -10.05 12.51 17.47
CA LYS A 341 -10.52 13.78 18.06
C LYS A 341 -10.90 14.77 16.96
N TYR A 342 -11.86 15.66 17.19
CA TYR A 342 -12.20 16.72 16.24
C TYR A 342 -11.09 17.77 16.24
N ALA A 343 -10.67 18.24 15.07
CA ALA A 343 -9.61 19.22 14.98
C ALA A 343 -9.85 20.28 13.91
N ALA A 344 -9.30 21.47 14.09
CA ALA A 344 -9.29 22.49 13.05
C ALA A 344 -8.03 23.36 13.12
N ALA A 345 -7.72 24.01 12.01
CA ALA A 345 -6.61 24.95 11.92
C ALA A 345 -7.13 26.37 11.65
N PHE A 346 -6.49 27.37 12.24
CA PHE A 346 -6.78 28.77 11.95
C PHE A 346 -5.55 29.66 12.08
N GLY A 347 -5.58 30.85 11.47
CA GLY A 347 -4.45 31.77 11.57
C GLY A 347 -4.57 33.04 10.74
N SER A 348 -3.83 34.06 11.16
CA SER A 348 -3.67 35.31 10.40
C SER A 348 -2.37 35.32 9.58
N PHE A 349 -2.37 35.84 8.36
CA PHE A 349 -1.16 35.90 7.52
C PHE A 349 -0.99 37.24 6.79
N GLY A 350 0.22 37.53 6.30
CA GLY A 350 0.51 38.75 5.53
C GLY A 350 0.27 38.59 4.03
N TRP A 351 1.02 37.69 3.39
CA TRP A 351 0.98 37.49 1.92
C TRP A 351 0.90 36.03 1.48
N SER A 352 1.56 35.07 2.15
CA SER A 352 1.72 33.69 1.66
C SER A 352 0.83 32.64 2.37
N GLY A 353 0.72 32.70 3.70
CA GLY A 353 -0.34 32.01 4.46
C GLY A 353 -0.25 30.48 4.61
N GLU A 354 0.96 29.92 4.68
CA GLU A 354 1.24 28.47 4.72
C GLU A 354 0.98 27.82 6.08
N ALA A 355 0.89 28.58 7.17
CA ALA A 355 0.77 28.01 8.52
C ALA A 355 -0.47 27.11 8.68
N VAL A 356 -1.64 27.54 8.19
CA VAL A 356 -2.89 26.77 8.29
C VAL A 356 -2.83 25.47 7.49
N PRO A 357 -2.46 25.46 6.18
CA PRO A 357 -2.28 24.22 5.44
C PRO A 357 -1.27 23.24 6.05
N ARG A 358 -0.19 23.72 6.68
CA ARG A 358 0.81 22.86 7.33
C ARG A 358 0.29 22.25 8.63
N ILE A 359 -0.48 23.01 9.41
CA ILE A 359 -1.20 22.46 10.56
C ILE A 359 -2.18 21.38 10.07
N GLU A 360 -3.00 21.66 9.06
CA GLU A 360 -3.95 20.68 8.51
C GLU A 360 -3.24 19.41 8.02
N ALA A 361 -2.12 19.53 7.30
CA ALA A 361 -1.32 18.38 6.86
C ALA A 361 -0.91 17.50 8.05
N ARG A 362 -0.44 18.11 9.14
CA ARG A 362 -0.07 17.36 10.34
C ARG A 362 -1.29 16.77 11.06
N LEU A 363 -2.42 17.46 11.11
CA LEU A 363 -3.68 16.91 11.65
C LEU A 363 -4.15 15.68 10.85
N LYS A 364 -3.89 15.65 9.54
CA LYS A 364 -4.16 14.50 8.66
C LYS A 364 -3.28 13.31 9.03
N GLU A 365 -1.98 13.53 9.18
CA GLU A 365 -1.04 12.49 9.64
C GLU A 365 -1.41 11.96 11.03
N LEU A 366 -1.97 12.81 11.90
CA LEU A 366 -2.45 12.46 13.23
C LEU A 366 -3.82 11.78 13.24
N LYS A 367 -4.47 11.63 12.08
CA LYS A 367 -5.73 10.91 11.91
C LYS A 367 -6.87 11.49 12.75
N MET A 368 -6.90 12.82 12.92
CA MET A 368 -7.94 13.59 13.63
C MET A 368 -9.09 14.00 12.72
N ASN A 369 -10.34 14.02 13.17
CA ASN A 369 -11.49 14.46 12.36
C ASN A 369 -11.43 15.97 12.06
N ILE A 370 -11.02 16.37 10.85
CA ILE A 370 -10.70 17.77 10.55
C ILE A 370 -11.96 18.54 10.10
N PHE A 371 -12.33 19.56 10.86
CA PHE A 371 -13.31 20.56 10.46
C PHE A 371 -12.61 21.67 9.66
N GLY A 372 -13.03 21.86 8.40
CA GLY A 372 -12.38 22.81 7.50
C GLY A 372 -13.07 22.94 6.15
N PRO A 373 -12.56 23.78 5.23
CA PRO A 373 -11.19 24.30 5.21
C PRO A 373 -10.86 25.23 6.39
N GLY A 374 -9.63 25.16 6.90
CA GLY A 374 -9.16 25.95 8.03
C GLY A 374 -9.23 27.46 7.77
N LEU A 375 -9.49 28.24 8.83
CA LEU A 375 -9.76 29.67 8.73
C LEU A 375 -8.47 30.48 8.51
N ARG A 376 -8.40 31.21 7.39
CA ARG A 376 -7.22 32.00 6.99
C ARG A 376 -7.60 33.45 6.77
N ILE A 377 -7.16 34.34 7.67
CA ILE A 377 -7.46 35.78 7.57
C ILE A 377 -6.21 36.58 7.23
N LYS A 378 -6.33 37.52 6.28
CA LYS A 378 -5.20 38.35 5.85
C LYS A 378 -5.09 39.59 6.75
N PHE A 379 -3.93 39.77 7.37
CA PHE A 379 -3.64 40.84 8.32
C PHE A 379 -4.63 40.89 9.50
N LYS A 380 -5.10 42.08 9.85
CA LYS A 380 -5.99 42.32 10.98
C LYS A 380 -7.41 41.93 10.60
N PRO A 381 -8.10 41.08 11.37
CA PRO A 381 -9.48 40.73 11.08
C PRO A 381 -10.38 41.97 11.18
N SER A 382 -11.20 42.19 10.16
CA SER A 382 -12.30 43.14 10.15
C SER A 382 -13.48 42.62 10.99
N THR A 383 -14.47 43.48 11.27
CA THR A 383 -15.71 43.04 11.96
C THR A 383 -16.42 41.90 11.23
N THR A 384 -16.35 41.86 9.89
CA THR A 384 -16.91 40.77 9.08
C THR A 384 -16.12 39.47 9.26
N GLU A 385 -14.80 39.53 9.23
CA GLU A 385 -13.93 38.35 9.40
C GLU A 385 -13.94 37.83 10.86
N LEU A 386 -14.18 38.69 11.84
CA LEU A 386 -14.45 38.26 13.23
C LEU A 386 -15.78 37.52 13.34
N LYS A 387 -16.80 37.95 12.59
CA LYS A 387 -18.07 37.22 12.51
C LYS A 387 -17.89 35.87 11.82
N GLU A 388 -17.06 35.80 10.78
CA GLU A 388 -16.66 34.54 10.14
C GLU A 388 -15.94 33.61 11.13
N ALA A 389 -15.04 34.13 11.96
CA ALA A 389 -14.38 33.37 13.02
C ALA A 389 -15.36 32.82 14.07
N PHE A 390 -16.36 33.63 14.47
CA PHE A 390 -17.44 33.18 15.34
C PHE A 390 -18.28 32.08 14.69
N GLU A 391 -18.66 32.24 13.42
CA GLU A 391 -19.43 31.24 12.67
C GLU A 391 -18.63 29.94 12.49
N PHE A 392 -17.31 30.04 12.26
CA PHE A 392 -16.39 28.91 12.19
C PHE A 392 -16.37 28.11 13.50
N GLY A 393 -16.25 28.79 14.65
CA GLY A 393 -16.31 28.13 15.96
C GLY A 393 -17.67 27.50 16.26
N ARG A 394 -18.77 28.18 15.90
CA ARG A 394 -20.13 27.64 16.06
C ARG A 394 -20.32 26.37 15.24
N ASP A 395 -19.90 26.40 13.98
CA ASP A 395 -20.05 25.27 13.07
C ASP A 395 -19.11 24.11 13.44
N PHE A 396 -17.92 24.39 13.98
CA PHE A 396 -17.07 23.37 14.60
C PHE A 396 -17.79 22.65 15.75
N SER A 397 -18.45 23.40 16.64
CA SER A 397 -19.23 22.85 17.75
C SER A 397 -20.38 21.97 17.24
N ARG A 398 -21.19 22.46 16.29
CA ARG A 398 -22.27 21.67 15.67
C ARG A 398 -21.76 20.37 15.03
N THR A 399 -20.60 20.44 14.37
CA THR A 399 -19.95 19.26 13.77
C THR A 399 -19.53 18.26 14.83
N MET A 400 -18.92 18.73 15.92
CA MET A 400 -18.56 17.89 17.06
C MET A 400 -19.77 17.22 17.71
N PHE A 401 -20.95 17.85 17.69
CA PHE A 401 -22.21 17.28 18.18
C PHE A 401 -23.01 16.50 17.12
N GLY A 402 -22.49 16.33 15.89
CA GLY A 402 -23.13 15.56 14.83
C GLY A 402 -24.32 16.25 14.15
N GLU A 403 -24.49 17.56 14.37
CA GLU A 403 -25.55 18.38 13.78
C GLU A 403 -25.17 18.92 12.38
N LYS A 404 -23.89 18.81 12.02
CA LYS A 404 -23.33 19.20 10.73
C LYS A 404 -22.32 18.14 10.29
N GLU A 405 -22.33 17.76 9.01
CA GLU A 405 -21.37 16.79 8.46
C GLU A 405 -19.94 17.35 8.47
N LEU A 406 -18.95 16.47 8.69
CA LEU A 406 -17.52 16.77 8.61
C LEU A 406 -17.10 16.87 7.14
N ASP A 407 -16.47 17.98 6.77
CA ASP A 407 -15.93 18.20 5.43
C ASP A 407 -14.68 17.33 5.13
N TYR A 408 -13.98 16.81 6.16
CA TYR A 408 -12.79 15.97 6.01
C TYR A 408 -12.52 15.05 7.21
N ALA A 409 -12.45 13.73 7.00
CA ALA A 409 -11.95 12.77 8.00
C ALA A 409 -10.67 12.08 7.47
N PRO A 410 -9.50 12.20 8.14
CA PRO A 410 -8.30 11.46 7.77
C PRO A 410 -8.36 10.03 8.29
N ASN A 411 -8.01 9.11 7.39
CA ASN A 411 -7.93 7.67 7.59
C ASN A 411 -7.19 7.29 8.89
N ASN A 412 -7.92 6.78 9.87
CA ASN A 412 -7.43 5.69 10.70
C ASN A 412 -7.53 4.39 9.92
N ALA A 413 -6.39 3.71 9.75
CA ALA A 413 -6.42 2.27 9.60
C ALA A 413 -7.32 1.71 10.71
N THR A 414 -8.20 0.80 10.31
CA THR A 414 -9.23 0.09 11.07
C THR A 414 -10.55 0.83 11.30
N GLU A 415 -11.57 0.27 10.65
CA GLU A 415 -12.96 0.20 11.13
C GLU A 415 -13.56 1.51 11.65
N THR A 416 -14.05 2.37 10.76
CA THR A 416 -15.25 3.13 11.09
C THR A 416 -16.47 2.36 10.62
N LYS A 417 -16.96 1.54 11.57
CA LYS A 417 -18.39 1.31 11.76
C LYS A 417 -19.12 2.64 11.58
N GLU A 418 -19.90 2.76 10.51
CA GLU A 418 -21.24 3.31 10.66
C GLU A 418 -21.86 2.68 11.92
N VAL A 419 -22.53 3.48 12.75
CA VAL A 419 -23.50 2.90 13.68
C VAL A 419 -24.38 1.99 12.85
N LEU A 420 -24.37 0.72 13.23
CA LEU A 420 -25.29 -0.34 12.85
C LEU A 420 -26.72 0.15 12.99
N THR A 421 -27.18 0.84 11.94
CA THR A 421 -28.56 0.84 11.51
C THR A 421 -28.56 0.62 9.99
N GLY A 422 -27.87 -0.44 9.54
CA GLY A 422 -27.98 -0.96 8.17
C GLY A 422 -26.71 -1.62 7.64
N ASN A 423 -26.48 -2.91 7.96
CA ASN A 423 -25.62 -3.86 7.23
C ASN A 423 -24.52 -3.26 6.31
N GLY A 424 -23.42 -2.74 6.86
CA GLY A 424 -22.30 -2.20 6.09
C GLY A 424 -21.59 -3.31 5.29
N LYS A 425 -21.82 -3.35 3.97
CA LYS A 425 -21.14 -4.27 3.05
C LYS A 425 -19.76 -3.74 2.67
N THR A 426 -18.75 -4.61 2.66
CA THR A 426 -17.49 -4.40 1.95
C THR A 426 -17.77 -3.94 0.52
N ARG A 427 -17.07 -2.88 0.07
CA ARG A 427 -17.15 -2.35 -1.30
C ARG A 427 -15.81 -2.53 -2.00
N TYR A 428 -15.85 -2.65 -3.31
CA TYR A 428 -14.67 -2.82 -4.13
C TYR A 428 -14.62 -1.70 -5.17
N TRP A 429 -13.45 -1.12 -5.38
CA TRP A 429 -13.28 0.02 -6.28
C TRP A 429 -12.33 -0.36 -7.39
N LYS A 430 -12.82 -0.39 -8.62
CA LYS A 430 -12.03 -0.65 -9.81
C LYS A 430 -11.50 0.64 -10.37
N CYS A 431 -10.18 0.76 -10.48
CA CYS A 431 -9.55 1.83 -11.24
C CYS A 431 -9.85 1.66 -12.73
N LEU A 432 -10.34 2.71 -13.39
CA LEU A 432 -10.65 2.73 -14.82
C LEU A 432 -9.42 2.83 -15.71
N VAL A 433 -8.27 3.22 -15.14
CA VAL A 433 -7.00 3.35 -15.85
C VAL A 433 -6.29 2.00 -15.90
N CYS A 434 -5.99 1.43 -14.74
CA CYS A 434 -5.25 0.16 -14.65
C CYS A 434 -6.12 -1.07 -14.37
N GLY A 435 -7.43 -0.93 -14.18
CA GLY A 435 -8.33 -2.06 -13.93
C GLY A 435 -8.19 -2.71 -12.54
N GLU A 436 -7.24 -2.27 -11.70
CA GLU A 436 -7.00 -2.84 -10.38
C GLU A 436 -8.19 -2.58 -9.45
N ILE A 437 -8.54 -3.59 -8.65
CA ILE A 437 -9.67 -3.53 -7.72
C ILE A 437 -9.15 -3.41 -6.29
N PHE A 438 -9.56 -2.36 -5.60
CA PHE A 438 -9.20 -2.10 -4.22
C PHE A 438 -10.38 -2.42 -3.32
N GLU A 439 -10.16 -3.28 -2.33
CA GLU A 439 -11.10 -3.46 -1.24
C GLU A 439 -11.02 -2.25 -0.32
N SER A 440 -12.08 -1.45 -0.31
CA SER A 440 -12.17 -0.28 0.55
C SER A 440 -13.63 0.11 0.73
N PRO A 441 -14.08 0.47 1.95
CA PRO A 441 -15.43 0.98 2.14
C PRO A 441 -15.69 2.30 1.40
N VAL A 442 -14.63 3.01 0.95
CA VAL A 442 -14.70 4.27 0.20
C VAL A 442 -13.75 4.29 -1.00
N CYS A 443 -14.11 5.05 -2.04
CA CYS A 443 -13.31 5.19 -3.25
C CYS A 443 -11.89 5.71 -2.94
N PRO A 444 -10.81 5.04 -3.39
CA PRO A 444 -9.44 5.54 -3.23
C PRO A 444 -9.25 6.94 -3.85
N GLU A 445 -8.51 7.82 -3.18
CA GLU A 445 -8.24 9.19 -3.69
C GLU A 445 -7.28 9.18 -4.89
N VAL A 446 -6.34 8.24 -4.91
CA VAL A 446 -5.40 8.00 -5.99
C VAL A 446 -5.16 6.50 -6.12
N CYS A 447 -5.03 6.00 -7.35
CA CYS A 447 -4.65 4.63 -7.61
C CYS A 447 -3.19 4.41 -7.22
N PRO A 448 -2.88 3.52 -6.26
CA PRO A 448 -1.50 3.24 -5.87
C PRO A 448 -0.72 2.48 -6.95
N VAL A 449 -1.41 1.92 -7.96
CA VAL A 449 -0.77 1.18 -9.06
C VAL A 449 -0.35 2.12 -10.19
N CYS A 450 -1.21 3.07 -10.58
CA CYS A 450 -0.99 3.89 -11.78
C CYS A 450 -1.16 5.40 -11.55
N GLY A 451 -1.31 5.86 -10.32
CA GLY A 451 -1.40 7.30 -10.00
C GLY A 451 -2.71 7.99 -10.40
N ALA A 452 -3.69 7.26 -10.93
CA ALA A 452 -4.96 7.83 -11.38
C ALA A 452 -5.77 8.45 -10.23
N GLY A 453 -6.34 9.64 -10.43
CA GLY A 453 -7.17 10.31 -9.43
C GLY A 453 -8.47 9.57 -9.12
N LYS A 454 -9.12 9.96 -8.02
CA LYS A 454 -10.39 9.40 -7.52
C LYS A 454 -11.50 9.31 -8.56
N GLU A 455 -11.53 10.27 -9.49
CA GLU A 455 -12.50 10.34 -10.58
C GLU A 455 -12.36 9.20 -11.60
N GLN A 456 -11.24 8.47 -11.55
CA GLN A 456 -10.96 7.30 -12.36
C GLN A 456 -11.30 5.98 -11.64
N PHE A 457 -12.28 5.98 -10.74
CA PHE A 457 -12.70 4.78 -10.04
C PHE A 457 -14.20 4.56 -10.13
N ILE A 458 -14.59 3.28 -10.18
CA ILE A 458 -15.97 2.85 -10.09
C ILE A 458 -16.13 1.80 -8.99
N GLU A 459 -17.25 1.84 -8.28
CA GLU A 459 -17.61 0.76 -7.36
C GLU A 459 -17.99 -0.48 -8.17
N VAL A 460 -17.44 -1.64 -7.78
CA VAL A 460 -17.70 -2.95 -8.36
C VAL A 460 -18.00 -3.95 -7.25
N GLU A 461 -18.62 -5.07 -7.60
CA GLU A 461 -18.75 -6.22 -6.70
C GLU A 461 -17.58 -7.20 -6.95
N MET A 462 -17.08 -7.85 -5.90
CA MET A 462 -16.15 -8.96 -6.11
C MET A 462 -16.88 -10.19 -6.60
N ASP A 463 -16.26 -10.87 -7.56
CA ASP A 463 -16.65 -12.22 -7.89
C ASP A 463 -16.49 -13.09 -6.64
N THR A 464 -17.54 -13.85 -6.32
CA THR A 464 -17.46 -14.91 -5.31
C THR A 464 -17.64 -16.23 -6.03
N PHE A 465 -16.71 -17.15 -5.79
CA PHE A 465 -16.75 -18.48 -6.39
C PHE A 465 -16.93 -19.53 -5.30
N GLU A 466 -17.72 -20.56 -5.60
CA GLU A 466 -17.76 -21.76 -4.77
C GLU A 466 -16.45 -22.54 -4.91
N LYS A 467 -15.98 -23.12 -3.81
CA LYS A 467 -14.78 -23.97 -3.84
C LYS A 467 -15.06 -25.24 -4.64
N ASN A 468 -14.16 -25.56 -5.56
CA ASN A 468 -14.16 -26.78 -6.35
C ASN A 468 -12.75 -27.37 -6.35
N ASP A 469 -12.43 -28.10 -5.28
CA ASP A 469 -11.13 -28.74 -5.12
C ASP A 469 -11.07 -30.03 -5.96
N THR A 470 -10.13 -30.06 -6.91
CA THR A 470 -9.84 -31.20 -7.77
C THR A 470 -8.34 -31.38 -7.92
N ASP A 471 -7.89 -32.59 -8.25
CA ASP A 471 -6.48 -32.88 -8.57
C ASP A 471 -6.10 -32.50 -10.02
N ASP A 472 -6.74 -31.49 -10.58
CA ASP A 472 -6.47 -31.04 -11.95
C ASP A 472 -5.06 -30.46 -12.09
N ASN A 473 -4.49 -30.62 -13.30
CA ASN A 473 -3.21 -30.06 -13.69
C ASN A 473 -3.45 -28.91 -14.66
N PHE A 474 -3.48 -27.69 -14.14
CA PHE A 474 -3.64 -26.48 -14.93
C PHE A 474 -2.27 -26.05 -15.48
N VAL A 475 -2.20 -25.89 -16.79
CA VAL A 475 -1.05 -25.28 -17.48
C VAL A 475 -1.53 -23.97 -18.11
N ILE A 476 -0.84 -22.88 -17.81
CA ILE A 476 -1.10 -21.56 -18.35
C ILE A 476 0.14 -21.14 -19.14
N ILE A 477 -0.04 -20.84 -20.43
CA ILE A 477 1.04 -20.34 -21.29
C ILE A 477 0.93 -18.82 -21.35
N GLY A 478 1.87 -18.12 -20.73
CA GLY A 478 1.95 -16.66 -20.67
C GLY A 478 1.83 -16.12 -19.25
N ASN A 479 2.79 -15.28 -18.84
CA ASN A 479 2.88 -14.67 -17.50
C ASN A 479 2.61 -13.16 -17.54
N GLY A 480 1.62 -12.72 -18.33
CA GLY A 480 1.09 -11.36 -18.28
C GLY A 480 -0.13 -11.28 -17.35
N ALA A 481 -0.80 -10.12 -17.30
CA ALA A 481 -2.01 -9.92 -16.49
C ALA A 481 -3.04 -11.05 -16.64
N ALA A 482 -3.35 -11.48 -17.87
CA ALA A 482 -4.32 -12.53 -18.12
C ALA A 482 -3.91 -13.88 -17.51
N GLY A 483 -2.63 -14.26 -17.60
CA GLY A 483 -2.12 -15.50 -17.04
C GLY A 483 -2.07 -15.47 -15.51
N PHE A 484 -1.59 -14.36 -14.94
CA PHE A 484 -1.58 -14.12 -13.50
C PHE A 484 -2.98 -14.21 -12.90
N TYR A 485 -3.94 -13.48 -13.45
CA TYR A 485 -5.31 -13.44 -12.93
C TYR A 485 -6.05 -14.76 -13.18
N ALA A 486 -5.72 -15.52 -14.24
CA ALA A 486 -6.19 -16.89 -14.39
C ALA A 486 -5.65 -17.81 -13.28
N ALA A 487 -4.35 -17.77 -12.99
CA ALA A 487 -3.73 -18.57 -11.92
C ALA A 487 -4.30 -18.22 -10.54
N LYS A 488 -4.44 -16.93 -10.25
CA LYS A 488 -5.06 -16.41 -9.01
C LYS A 488 -6.49 -16.93 -8.86
N THR A 489 -7.31 -16.79 -9.90
CA THR A 489 -8.72 -17.23 -9.87
C THR A 489 -8.84 -18.75 -9.73
N ILE A 490 -7.98 -19.52 -10.42
CA ILE A 490 -7.92 -20.98 -10.23
C ILE A 490 -7.64 -21.31 -8.78
N ARG A 491 -6.69 -20.63 -8.11
CA ARG A 491 -6.38 -20.91 -6.70
C ARG A 491 -7.48 -20.47 -5.73
N GLU A 492 -8.19 -19.39 -6.05
CA GLU A 492 -9.38 -18.95 -5.31
C GLU A 492 -10.49 -20.01 -5.34
N ILE A 493 -10.62 -20.77 -6.43
CA ILE A 493 -11.65 -21.81 -6.58
C ILE A 493 -11.15 -23.20 -6.14
N ASN A 494 -9.92 -23.54 -6.49
CA ASN A 494 -9.33 -24.87 -6.33
C ASN A 494 -8.00 -24.78 -5.57
N SER A 495 -8.05 -25.13 -4.30
CA SER A 495 -6.92 -25.09 -3.37
C SER A 495 -5.95 -26.27 -3.51
N THR A 496 -6.36 -27.35 -4.18
CA THR A 496 -5.60 -28.61 -4.24
C THR A 496 -4.89 -28.85 -5.58
N ALA A 497 -5.39 -28.23 -6.66
CA ALA A 497 -4.84 -28.43 -7.99
C ALA A 497 -3.38 -27.97 -8.16
N SER A 498 -2.69 -28.60 -9.10
CA SER A 498 -1.39 -28.16 -9.60
C SER A 498 -1.60 -27.03 -10.62
N VAL A 499 -0.90 -25.91 -10.44
CA VAL A 499 -0.94 -24.77 -11.37
C VAL A 499 0.47 -24.44 -11.83
N LYS A 500 0.70 -24.53 -13.15
CA LYS A 500 1.98 -24.19 -13.80
C LYS A 500 1.80 -22.99 -14.72
N LEU A 501 2.61 -21.96 -14.53
CA LEU A 501 2.61 -20.73 -15.31
C LEU A 501 3.91 -20.66 -16.11
N LEU A 502 3.81 -20.78 -17.44
CA LEU A 502 4.96 -20.87 -18.34
C LEU A 502 5.16 -19.53 -19.05
N SER A 503 6.39 -19.01 -19.03
CA SER A 503 6.74 -17.74 -19.70
C SER A 503 8.05 -17.85 -20.45
N SER A 504 8.13 -17.21 -21.62
CA SER A 504 9.39 -17.01 -22.33
C SER A 504 10.28 -15.94 -21.70
N GLU A 505 9.70 -15.05 -20.87
CA GLU A 505 10.46 -14.06 -20.11
C GLU A 505 11.02 -14.65 -18.83
N GLU A 506 12.16 -14.13 -18.38
CA GLU A 506 12.90 -14.60 -17.19
C GLU A 506 12.41 -13.97 -15.87
N VAL A 507 11.29 -13.23 -15.90
CA VAL A 507 10.75 -12.48 -14.76
C VAL A 507 9.28 -12.83 -14.48
N SER A 508 8.87 -12.67 -13.23
CA SER A 508 7.47 -12.85 -12.79
C SER A 508 6.56 -11.76 -13.39
N SER A 509 5.23 -11.97 -13.33
CA SER A 509 4.24 -11.01 -13.85
C SER A 509 4.44 -9.59 -13.32
N TYR A 510 4.40 -8.61 -14.22
CA TYR A 510 4.57 -7.19 -13.94
C TYR A 510 3.60 -6.30 -14.72
N SER A 511 3.46 -5.04 -14.30
CA SER A 511 2.65 -4.03 -15.00
C SER A 511 3.30 -3.61 -16.31
N ARG A 512 2.85 -4.18 -17.44
CA ARG A 512 3.32 -3.79 -18.78
C ARG A 512 3.04 -2.33 -19.16
N PRO A 513 1.91 -1.71 -18.77
CA PRO A 513 1.67 -0.29 -19.04
C PRO A 513 2.79 0.62 -18.50
N ASN A 514 3.46 0.24 -17.41
CA ASN A 514 4.50 1.05 -16.79
C ASN A 514 5.87 0.95 -17.51
N LEU A 515 5.99 0.19 -18.61
CA LEU A 515 7.27 -0.03 -19.31
C LEU A 515 7.82 1.25 -19.96
N SER A 516 6.96 2.19 -20.38
CA SER A 516 7.39 3.49 -20.90
C SER A 516 8.04 4.35 -19.83
N ASP A 517 7.43 4.43 -18.65
CA ASP A 517 7.88 5.28 -17.53
C ASP A 517 9.28 4.84 -17.06
N LEU A 518 9.52 3.53 -17.05
CA LEU A 518 10.81 2.95 -16.69
C LEU A 518 11.98 3.33 -17.62
N LEU A 519 11.73 3.90 -18.80
CA LEU A 519 12.79 4.43 -19.66
C LEU A 519 13.62 5.51 -18.96
N ASN A 520 12.98 6.33 -18.13
CA ASN A 520 13.62 7.45 -17.44
C ASN A 520 13.53 7.33 -15.91
N GLU A 521 12.56 6.57 -15.39
CA GLU A 521 12.38 6.38 -13.95
C GLU A 521 13.10 5.14 -13.40
N GLU A 522 13.36 5.13 -12.09
CA GLU A 522 13.88 3.95 -11.40
C GLU A 522 12.74 2.95 -11.09
N MET A 523 13.04 1.66 -11.22
CA MET A 523 12.06 0.62 -10.95
C MET A 523 11.75 0.53 -9.46
N ASN A 524 10.48 0.72 -9.09
CA ASN A 524 9.99 0.40 -7.75
C ASN A 524 9.56 -1.07 -7.69
N LEU A 525 10.37 -1.92 -7.04
CA LEU A 525 10.13 -3.35 -6.94
C LEU A 525 8.83 -3.72 -6.20
N ASP A 526 8.34 -2.87 -5.29
CA ASP A 526 7.11 -3.14 -4.53
C ASP A 526 5.84 -2.91 -5.35
N THR A 527 5.88 -2.05 -6.38
CA THR A 527 4.70 -1.72 -7.22
C THR A 527 4.80 -2.22 -8.66
N PHE A 528 6.00 -2.61 -9.12
CA PHE A 528 6.20 -3.03 -10.50
C PHE A 528 5.67 -4.44 -10.80
N TYR A 529 5.93 -5.39 -9.90
CA TYR A 529 5.43 -6.76 -10.03
C TYR A 529 3.99 -6.88 -9.53
N LEU A 530 3.17 -7.70 -10.19
CA LEU A 530 1.76 -7.92 -9.80
C LEU A 530 1.64 -8.68 -8.47
N ALA A 531 2.65 -9.46 -8.11
CA ALA A 531 2.76 -10.13 -6.82
C ALA A 531 4.21 -10.37 -6.45
N LYS A 532 4.49 -10.41 -5.14
CA LYS A 532 5.79 -10.79 -4.60
C LYS A 532 6.06 -12.27 -4.87
N SER A 533 7.32 -12.67 -5.00
CA SER A 533 7.69 -14.08 -5.23
C SER A 533 7.19 -15.04 -4.13
N SER A 534 6.93 -14.55 -2.92
CA SER A 534 6.35 -15.35 -1.83
C SER A 534 4.89 -15.76 -2.12
N TRP A 535 4.12 -14.89 -2.79
CA TRP A 535 2.72 -15.13 -3.12
C TRP A 535 2.55 -16.40 -3.98
N TYR A 536 3.40 -16.60 -4.99
CA TYR A 536 3.35 -17.79 -5.83
C TYR A 536 3.64 -19.07 -5.03
N LYS A 537 4.61 -19.02 -4.09
CA LYS A 537 4.93 -20.15 -3.20
C LYS A 537 3.79 -20.46 -2.24
N GLU A 538 3.25 -19.43 -1.58
CA GLU A 538 2.13 -19.54 -0.64
C GLU A 538 0.87 -20.08 -1.32
N ASN A 539 0.67 -19.73 -2.60
CA ASN A 539 -0.45 -20.20 -3.41
C ASN A 539 -0.13 -21.46 -4.23
N ASN A 540 1.00 -22.14 -3.99
CA ASN A 540 1.39 -23.35 -4.71
C ASN A 540 1.26 -23.22 -6.25
N ILE A 541 1.73 -22.10 -6.80
CA ILE A 541 1.80 -21.84 -8.24
C ILE A 541 3.26 -21.97 -8.65
N GLU A 542 3.54 -22.88 -9.58
CA GLU A 542 4.88 -23.11 -10.11
C GLU A 542 5.11 -22.22 -11.34
N GLU A 543 6.02 -21.24 -11.23
CA GLU A 543 6.46 -20.44 -12.36
C GLU A 543 7.61 -21.14 -13.09
N LEU A 544 7.43 -21.41 -14.39
CA LEU A 544 8.49 -21.84 -15.29
C LEU A 544 8.82 -20.66 -16.21
N LEU A 545 9.84 -19.89 -15.83
CA LEU A 545 10.30 -18.69 -16.53
C LEU A 545 11.44 -19.01 -17.51
N GLY A 546 11.61 -18.20 -18.54
CA GLY A 546 12.63 -18.41 -19.60
C GLY A 546 12.37 -19.62 -20.49
N VAL A 547 11.16 -20.18 -20.49
CA VAL A 547 10.79 -21.36 -21.29
C VAL A 547 9.87 -20.98 -22.45
N THR A 548 10.11 -21.56 -23.63
CA THR A 548 9.26 -21.35 -24.81
C THR A 548 8.47 -22.61 -25.12
N VAL A 549 7.14 -22.51 -25.16
CA VAL A 549 6.28 -23.59 -25.68
C VAL A 549 6.31 -23.56 -27.19
N THR A 550 6.58 -24.70 -27.82
CA THR A 550 6.70 -24.81 -29.28
C THR A 550 5.54 -25.55 -29.93
N SER A 551 4.85 -26.43 -29.20
CA SER A 551 3.67 -27.12 -29.71
C SER A 551 2.76 -27.62 -28.58
N ILE A 552 1.49 -27.88 -28.91
CA ILE A 552 0.49 -28.47 -28.03
C ILE A 552 0.00 -29.77 -28.67
N ASP A 553 0.17 -30.88 -27.96
CA ASP A 553 -0.44 -32.16 -28.33
C ASP A 553 -1.77 -32.28 -27.59
N LYS A 554 -2.85 -31.90 -28.29
CA LYS A 554 -4.21 -31.89 -27.73
C LYS A 554 -4.77 -33.28 -27.45
N ASP A 555 -4.29 -34.30 -28.17
CA ASP A 555 -4.80 -35.66 -28.05
C ASP A 555 -4.15 -36.36 -26.84
N ALA A 556 -2.85 -36.14 -26.64
CA ALA A 556 -2.13 -36.58 -25.44
C ALA A 556 -2.25 -35.64 -24.24
N LYS A 557 -2.89 -34.47 -24.42
CA LYS A 557 -3.01 -33.38 -23.43
C LYS A 557 -1.68 -32.99 -22.78
N LYS A 558 -0.73 -32.55 -23.61
CA LYS A 558 0.58 -32.06 -23.15
C LYS A 558 1.07 -30.88 -23.98
N VAL A 559 1.88 -30.03 -23.38
CA VAL A 559 2.62 -28.96 -24.07
C VAL A 559 4.09 -29.36 -24.19
N ILE A 560 4.74 -28.96 -25.29
CA ILE A 560 6.13 -29.33 -25.60
C ILE A 560 6.97 -28.06 -25.61
N LEU A 561 7.98 -28.01 -24.74
CA LEU A 561 8.93 -26.91 -24.65
C LEU A 561 10.00 -27.00 -25.74
N LYS A 562 10.69 -25.89 -26.01
CA LYS A 562 11.76 -25.79 -27.02
C LYS A 562 12.93 -26.75 -26.78
N ASP A 563 13.19 -27.13 -25.53
CA ASP A 563 14.22 -28.10 -25.15
C ASP A 563 13.75 -29.56 -25.28
N GLY A 564 12.49 -29.79 -25.69
CA GLY A 564 11.87 -31.10 -25.81
C GLY A 564 11.17 -31.59 -24.54
N THR A 565 11.18 -30.83 -23.44
CA THR A 565 10.46 -31.17 -22.22
C THR A 565 8.95 -31.21 -22.47
N GLU A 566 8.29 -32.27 -22.02
CA GLU A 566 6.83 -32.44 -22.14
C GLU A 566 6.15 -32.18 -20.80
N ILE A 567 5.15 -31.29 -20.78
CA ILE A 567 4.38 -30.95 -19.58
C ILE A 567 2.91 -31.36 -19.80
N PRO A 568 2.40 -32.36 -19.05
CA PRO A 568 1.01 -32.78 -19.16
C PRO A 568 0.05 -31.77 -18.52
N TYR A 569 -1.19 -31.70 -19.03
CA TYR A 569 -2.26 -30.87 -18.48
C TYR A 569 -3.60 -31.61 -18.45
N THR A 570 -4.50 -31.21 -17.56
CA THR A 570 -5.93 -31.57 -17.67
C THR A 570 -6.73 -30.44 -18.30
N LYS A 571 -6.37 -29.20 -17.96
CA LYS A 571 -6.89 -27.93 -18.50
C LYS A 571 -5.72 -27.05 -18.97
N LEU A 572 -5.85 -26.43 -20.14
CA LEU A 572 -4.84 -25.54 -20.72
C LEU A 572 -5.41 -24.15 -20.95
N ILE A 573 -4.68 -23.11 -20.55
CA ILE A 573 -5.06 -21.71 -20.79
C ILE A 573 -3.98 -21.02 -21.63
N LEU A 574 -4.38 -20.53 -22.80
CA LEU A 574 -3.54 -19.70 -23.66
C LEU A 574 -3.67 -18.24 -23.24
N ALA A 575 -2.65 -17.72 -22.56
CA ALA A 575 -2.51 -16.34 -22.11
C ALA A 575 -1.22 -15.71 -22.66
N ASN A 576 -0.69 -16.24 -23.77
CA ASN A 576 0.61 -15.91 -24.35
C ASN A 576 0.61 -14.56 -25.11
N GLY A 577 -0.47 -13.81 -25.00
CA GLY A 577 -0.55 -12.39 -25.34
C GLY A 577 -0.34 -12.06 -26.81
N SER A 578 0.40 -10.99 -27.05
CA SER A 578 0.63 -10.36 -28.35
C SER A 578 2.11 -10.00 -28.54
N HIS A 579 2.50 -9.71 -29.77
CA HIS A 579 3.79 -9.10 -30.11
C HIS A 579 3.56 -7.73 -30.79
N ASN A 580 4.57 -6.86 -30.76
CA ASN A 580 4.52 -5.61 -31.51
C ASN A 580 4.59 -5.94 -33.01
N PHE A 581 3.66 -5.38 -33.77
CA PHE A 581 3.71 -5.43 -35.22
C PHE A 581 4.85 -4.54 -35.69
N ILE A 582 5.78 -5.13 -36.44
CA ILE A 582 6.89 -4.42 -37.08
C ILE A 582 6.66 -4.51 -38.59
N PRO A 583 6.33 -3.40 -39.27
CA PRO A 583 6.31 -3.35 -40.72
C PRO A 583 7.66 -3.79 -41.28
N PRO A 584 7.71 -4.48 -42.42
CA PRO A 584 8.97 -4.90 -43.01
C PRO A 584 9.78 -3.67 -43.43
N PHE A 585 10.83 -3.33 -42.66
CA PHE A 585 11.72 -2.22 -42.98
C PHE A 585 12.94 -2.73 -43.73
N LYS A 586 13.34 -2.01 -44.78
CA LYS A 586 14.62 -2.25 -45.43
C LYS A 586 15.73 -1.62 -44.60
N VAL A 587 16.72 -2.39 -44.22
CA VAL A 587 17.93 -1.91 -43.53
C VAL A 587 19.11 -2.06 -44.48
N LYS A 588 19.73 -0.94 -44.82
CA LYS A 588 20.99 -0.93 -45.55
C LYS A 588 22.14 -0.87 -44.56
N ASN A 589 22.83 -1.99 -44.39
CA ASN A 589 24.00 -2.12 -43.54
C ASN A 589 25.26 -2.22 -44.41
N ASN A 590 26.01 -1.13 -44.52
CA ASN A 590 27.15 -1.05 -45.44
C ASN A 590 26.76 -1.39 -46.91
N ASN A 591 27.11 -2.60 -47.39
CA ASN A 591 26.80 -3.09 -48.73
C ASN A 591 25.70 -4.17 -48.74
N GLU A 592 25.13 -4.50 -47.59
CA GLU A 592 24.11 -5.54 -47.41
C GLU A 592 22.74 -4.90 -47.17
N GLU A 593 21.69 -5.56 -47.68
CA GLU A 593 20.29 -5.19 -47.46
C GLU A 593 19.63 -6.31 -46.66
N VAL A 594 19.11 -5.96 -45.49
CA VAL A 594 18.39 -6.86 -44.57
C VAL A 594 16.96 -6.37 -44.43
N THR A 595 16.00 -7.27 -44.33
CA THR A 595 14.60 -6.90 -44.00
C THR A 595 14.38 -7.11 -42.51
N LEU A 596 14.12 -6.02 -41.80
CA LEU A 596 13.78 -6.02 -40.38
C LEU A 596 12.29 -6.29 -40.20
N ASN A 597 11.96 -7.16 -39.27
CA ASN A 597 10.59 -7.53 -38.90
C ASN A 597 10.53 -7.89 -37.40
N CYS A 598 9.44 -8.50 -36.95
CA CYS A 598 9.24 -8.84 -35.53
C CYS A 598 10.22 -9.90 -35.00
N GLU A 599 10.76 -10.78 -35.84
CA GLU A 599 11.66 -11.86 -35.41
C GLU A 599 13.12 -11.40 -35.23
N ASN A 600 13.51 -10.31 -35.88
CA ASN A 600 14.90 -9.84 -35.89
C ASN A 600 15.05 -8.34 -35.57
N ILE A 601 14.07 -7.71 -34.92
CA ILE A 601 14.10 -6.28 -34.58
C ILE A 601 15.38 -5.88 -33.81
N HIS A 602 15.93 -6.80 -32.99
CA HIS A 602 17.16 -6.60 -32.20
C HIS A 602 18.47 -6.93 -32.93
N GLU A 603 18.44 -7.23 -34.23
CA GLU A 603 19.64 -7.58 -35.01
C GLU A 603 20.63 -6.39 -35.10
N PHE A 604 20.12 -5.16 -35.05
CA PHE A 604 20.91 -3.94 -35.15
C PHE A 604 20.88 -3.14 -33.84
N LYS A 605 22.06 -2.70 -33.38
CA LYS A 605 22.18 -1.83 -32.21
C LYS A 605 21.51 -0.49 -32.49
N GLY A 606 20.70 -0.02 -31.53
CA GLY A 606 19.95 1.23 -31.64
C GLY A 606 18.55 1.06 -32.26
N ILE A 607 18.11 -0.15 -32.61
CA ILE A 607 16.74 -0.40 -33.09
C ILE A 607 16.01 -1.29 -32.09
N TYR A 608 14.87 -0.80 -31.59
CA TYR A 608 14.13 -1.45 -30.52
C TYR A 608 12.62 -1.42 -30.76
N SER A 609 11.94 -2.39 -30.17
CA SER A 609 10.54 -2.26 -29.75
C SER A 609 10.51 -1.97 -28.25
N ILE A 610 9.37 -1.55 -27.70
CA ILE A 610 9.12 -1.63 -26.25
C ILE A 610 7.91 -2.54 -26.07
N LYS A 611 8.16 -3.82 -25.78
CA LYS A 611 7.12 -4.81 -25.51
C LYS A 611 7.35 -5.59 -24.23
N ASP A 612 8.60 -5.98 -24.00
CA ASP A 612 9.02 -6.71 -22.82
C ASP A 612 9.95 -5.85 -21.95
N LEU A 613 10.30 -6.37 -20.78
CA LEU A 613 11.14 -5.63 -19.84
C LEU A 613 12.59 -5.50 -20.34
N LYS A 614 13.06 -6.47 -21.12
CA LYS A 614 14.42 -6.47 -21.68
C LYS A 614 14.58 -5.32 -22.67
N ASP A 615 13.60 -5.13 -23.55
CA ASP A 615 13.51 -4.00 -24.48
C ASP A 615 13.68 -2.66 -23.75
N THR A 616 12.92 -2.45 -22.68
CA THR A 616 12.97 -1.22 -21.89
C THR A 616 14.37 -0.97 -21.33
N PHE A 617 15.02 -1.99 -20.76
CA PHE A 617 16.38 -1.86 -20.24
C PHE A 617 17.41 -1.61 -21.34
N ASP A 618 17.31 -2.29 -22.48
CA ASP A 618 18.21 -2.09 -23.61
C ASP A 618 18.11 -0.64 -24.15
N VAL A 619 16.89 -0.11 -24.27
CA VAL A 619 16.65 1.29 -24.65
C VAL A 619 17.22 2.25 -23.61
N LYS A 620 16.94 2.02 -22.32
CA LYS A 620 17.44 2.85 -21.21
C LYS A 620 18.97 2.91 -21.17
N GLU A 621 19.65 1.79 -21.42
CA GLU A 621 21.11 1.76 -21.53
C GLU A 621 21.62 2.54 -22.74
N GLU A 622 20.99 2.41 -23.92
CA GLU A 622 21.39 3.17 -25.12
C GLU A 622 21.16 4.67 -24.93
N MET A 623 20.11 5.08 -24.21
CA MET A 623 19.78 6.47 -23.92
C MET A 623 20.89 7.22 -23.16
N LYS A 624 21.78 6.51 -22.45
CA LYS A 624 22.92 7.13 -21.72
C LYS A 624 23.93 7.80 -22.65
N GLU A 625 24.08 7.30 -23.87
CA GLU A 625 25.04 7.80 -24.87
C GLU A 625 24.38 8.44 -26.09
N ALA A 626 23.10 8.15 -26.33
CA ALA A 626 22.32 8.66 -27.44
C ALA A 626 22.02 10.16 -27.31
N LYS A 627 21.86 10.82 -28.45
CA LYS A 627 21.43 12.24 -28.53
C LYS A 627 20.15 12.40 -29.31
N LYS A 628 19.91 11.56 -30.32
CA LYS A 628 18.74 11.64 -31.20
C LYS A 628 17.95 10.34 -31.19
N ALA A 629 16.65 10.45 -30.96
CA ALA A 629 15.72 9.33 -31.05
C ALA A 629 14.65 9.58 -32.10
N VAL A 630 14.32 8.54 -32.86
CA VAL A 630 13.17 8.52 -33.77
C VAL A 630 12.18 7.47 -33.27
N VAL A 631 10.92 7.86 -33.12
CA VAL A 631 9.84 6.93 -32.77
C VAL A 631 8.92 6.79 -33.99
N ILE A 632 8.70 5.57 -34.47
CA ILE A 632 7.73 5.27 -35.52
C ILE A 632 6.41 4.83 -34.87
N GLY A 633 5.36 5.62 -35.10
CA GLY A 633 4.03 5.41 -34.55
C GLY A 633 3.66 6.41 -33.45
N ALA A 634 2.58 7.15 -33.67
CA ALA A 634 2.03 8.17 -32.77
C ALA A 634 0.74 7.70 -32.07
N GLY A 635 0.70 6.41 -31.70
CA GLY A 635 -0.26 5.89 -30.72
C GLY A 635 0.15 6.21 -29.28
N PRO A 636 -0.67 5.84 -28.28
CA PRO A 636 -0.42 6.18 -26.86
C PRO A 636 1.00 5.83 -26.39
N LEU A 637 1.37 4.55 -26.47
CA LEU A 637 2.70 4.06 -26.05
C LEU A 637 3.87 4.74 -26.79
N GLY A 638 3.70 5.01 -28.09
CA GLY A 638 4.72 5.68 -28.89
C GLY A 638 4.93 7.14 -28.46
N LEU A 639 3.85 7.83 -28.10
CA LEU A 639 3.90 9.20 -27.59
C LEU A 639 4.44 9.27 -26.15
N GLU A 640 4.08 8.31 -25.29
CA GLU A 640 4.63 8.17 -23.93
C GLU A 640 6.13 7.91 -23.97
N ALA A 641 6.57 6.92 -24.76
CA ALA A 641 8.00 6.64 -24.90
C ALA A 641 8.78 7.81 -25.51
N ALA A 642 8.20 8.52 -26.49
CA ALA A 642 8.80 9.73 -27.04
C ALA A 642 8.93 10.84 -25.98
N TRP A 643 7.95 10.97 -25.09
CA TRP A 643 7.97 11.91 -23.98
C TRP A 643 9.05 11.58 -22.96
N GLU A 644 9.17 10.31 -22.55
CA GLU A 644 10.21 9.89 -21.61
C GLU A 644 11.62 10.04 -22.18
N MET A 645 11.83 9.72 -23.46
CA MET A 645 13.10 10.02 -24.14
C MET A 645 13.41 11.52 -24.18
N LYS A 646 12.39 12.36 -24.34
CA LYS A 646 12.54 13.82 -24.32
C LYS A 646 12.92 14.32 -22.94
N LEU A 647 12.29 13.80 -21.89
CA LEU A 647 12.61 14.13 -20.49
C LEU A 647 14.02 13.69 -20.10
N ALA A 648 14.50 12.57 -20.65
CA ALA A 648 15.88 12.11 -20.53
C ALA A 648 16.90 12.97 -21.30
N GLY A 649 16.44 13.98 -22.06
CA GLY A 649 17.28 14.98 -22.71
C GLY A 649 17.59 14.73 -24.19
N LEU A 650 16.97 13.73 -24.83
CA LEU A 650 17.20 13.45 -26.25
C LEU A 650 16.43 14.43 -27.16
N GLU A 651 16.96 14.63 -28.36
CA GLU A 651 16.23 15.24 -29.47
C GLU A 651 15.34 14.17 -30.12
N VAL A 652 14.02 14.30 -29.94
CA VAL A 652 13.05 13.27 -30.34
C VAL A 652 12.24 13.72 -31.57
N THR A 653 12.14 12.82 -32.56
CA THR A 653 11.24 12.96 -33.70
C THR A 653 10.27 11.79 -33.75
N VAL A 654 8.96 12.06 -33.76
CA VAL A 654 7.91 11.06 -33.97
C VAL A 654 7.48 11.08 -35.43
N VAL A 655 7.51 9.93 -36.09
CA VAL A 655 7.06 9.73 -37.47
C VAL A 655 5.79 8.90 -37.46
N GLU A 656 4.73 9.44 -38.05
CA GLU A 656 3.42 8.80 -38.16
C GLU A 656 3.00 8.69 -39.62
N PHE A 657 2.59 7.48 -40.01
CA PHE A 657 2.10 7.18 -41.34
C PHE A 657 0.75 7.84 -41.62
N LEU A 658 -0.09 7.94 -40.60
CA LEU A 658 -1.42 8.55 -40.66
C LEU A 658 -1.35 10.08 -40.56
N PRO A 659 -2.42 10.80 -40.96
CA PRO A 659 -2.41 12.26 -40.94
C PRO A 659 -2.44 12.86 -39.53
N ASN A 660 -2.89 12.12 -38.52
CA ASN A 660 -3.12 12.63 -37.17
C ASN A 660 -2.40 11.81 -36.10
N LEU A 661 -1.99 12.47 -35.01
CA LEU A 661 -1.58 11.79 -33.79
C LEU A 661 -2.80 11.12 -33.15
N MET A 662 -2.61 9.97 -32.52
CA MET A 662 -3.70 9.20 -31.90
C MET A 662 -4.91 8.98 -32.84
N ASN A 663 -4.65 8.68 -34.11
CA ASN A 663 -5.67 8.60 -35.17
C ASN A 663 -6.81 7.60 -34.89
N ASN A 664 -6.60 6.62 -34.01
CA ASN A 664 -7.64 5.66 -33.61
C ASN A 664 -8.46 6.13 -32.40
N GLN A 665 -7.99 7.13 -31.65
CA GLN A 665 -8.60 7.62 -30.41
C GLN A 665 -9.25 8.99 -30.56
N LEU A 666 -8.78 9.82 -31.48
CA LEU A 666 -9.27 11.18 -31.71
C LEU A 666 -9.91 11.33 -33.09
N ASP A 667 -10.97 12.13 -33.16
CA ASP A 667 -11.48 12.64 -34.43
C ASP A 667 -10.64 13.83 -34.93
N GLN A 668 -10.96 14.36 -36.11
CA GLN A 668 -10.13 15.41 -36.72
C GLN A 668 -10.05 16.68 -35.84
N GLU A 669 -11.16 17.10 -35.25
CA GLU A 669 -11.19 18.29 -34.38
C GLU A 669 -10.35 18.07 -33.11
N GLY A 670 -10.52 16.93 -32.43
CA GLY A 670 -9.72 16.58 -31.27
C GLY A 670 -8.23 16.46 -31.60
N ALA A 671 -7.89 15.87 -32.75
CA ALA A 671 -6.52 15.74 -33.22
C ALA A 671 -5.86 17.10 -33.51
N ASP A 672 -6.60 18.06 -34.06
CA ASP A 672 -6.07 19.40 -34.33
C ASP A 672 -5.82 20.18 -33.04
N ILE A 673 -6.73 20.07 -32.06
CA ILE A 673 -6.55 20.66 -30.71
C ILE A 673 -5.35 20.04 -30.01
N PHE A 674 -5.26 18.71 -30.02
CA PHE A 674 -4.13 17.98 -29.43
C PHE A 674 -2.81 18.36 -30.10
N ARG A 675 -2.76 18.43 -31.44
CA ARG A 675 -1.57 18.86 -32.21
C ARG A 675 -1.11 20.27 -31.79
N ASN A 676 -2.04 21.19 -31.55
CA ASN A 676 -1.71 22.55 -31.11
C ASN A 676 -1.17 22.59 -29.67
N GLN A 677 -1.67 21.73 -28.77
CA GLN A 677 -1.15 21.66 -27.40
C GLN A 677 0.28 21.10 -27.34
N VAL A 678 0.57 20.10 -28.17
CA VAL A 678 1.88 19.43 -28.15
C VAL A 678 2.93 20.10 -29.04
N SER A 679 2.60 21.19 -29.76
CA SER A 679 3.56 21.85 -30.66
C SER A 679 4.81 22.36 -29.94
N ASP A 680 4.64 22.74 -28.68
CA ASP A 680 5.68 23.38 -27.87
C ASP A 680 6.31 22.43 -26.84
N CYS A 681 5.96 21.13 -26.87
CA CYS A 681 6.54 20.12 -25.96
C CYS A 681 8.01 19.77 -26.28
N GLY A 682 8.54 20.30 -27.39
CA GLY A 682 9.94 20.10 -27.79
C GLY A 682 10.23 18.76 -28.47
N ILE A 683 9.18 18.08 -28.97
CA ILE A 683 9.26 16.89 -29.84
C ILE A 683 8.85 17.30 -31.27
N THR A 684 9.56 16.79 -32.27
CA THR A 684 9.20 17.02 -33.68
C THR A 684 8.23 15.96 -34.16
N PHE A 685 7.04 16.35 -34.63
CA PHE A 685 6.06 15.43 -35.21
C PHE A 685 6.06 15.51 -36.74
N ILE A 686 6.17 14.37 -37.42
CA ILE A 686 6.09 14.23 -38.88
C ILE A 686 4.98 13.23 -39.21
N THR A 687 3.80 13.74 -39.58
CA THR A 687 2.63 12.93 -39.95
C THR A 687 2.55 12.72 -41.46
N SER A 688 1.73 11.76 -41.91
CA SER A 688 1.59 11.38 -43.33
C SER A 688 2.89 10.96 -44.00
N GLU A 689 3.78 10.32 -43.24
CA GLU A 689 5.12 9.98 -43.70
C GLU A 689 5.52 8.56 -43.30
N GLU A 690 6.34 7.91 -44.12
CA GLU A 690 6.74 6.51 -43.91
C GLU A 690 8.26 6.37 -43.99
N CYS A 691 8.83 5.49 -43.16
CA CYS A 691 10.21 5.08 -43.32
C CYS A 691 10.37 4.24 -44.59
N ALA A 692 11.18 4.73 -45.53
CA ALA A 692 11.51 4.02 -46.76
C ALA A 692 12.68 3.03 -46.56
N GLU A 693 13.70 3.45 -45.80
CA GLU A 693 14.93 2.70 -45.59
C GLU A 693 15.60 3.15 -44.27
N ILE A 694 16.08 2.20 -43.49
CA ILE A 694 16.91 2.42 -42.30
C ILE A 694 18.38 2.25 -42.71
N ILE A 695 19.26 3.14 -42.24
CA ILE A 695 20.70 3.10 -42.53
C ILE A 695 21.46 2.67 -41.29
N ALA A 696 22.15 1.55 -41.41
CA ALA A 696 23.09 1.05 -40.40
C ALA A 696 24.52 1.02 -40.95
N LYS A 697 25.50 1.15 -40.07
CA LYS A 697 26.92 0.94 -40.37
C LYS A 697 27.50 0.03 -39.31
N ASP A 698 28.15 -1.04 -39.77
CA ASP A 698 28.76 -2.06 -38.90
C ASP A 698 27.78 -2.57 -37.82
N GLY A 699 26.50 -2.73 -38.20
CA GLY A 699 25.45 -3.22 -37.31
C GLY A 699 24.83 -2.18 -36.36
N LYS A 700 25.21 -0.89 -36.44
CA LYS A 700 24.64 0.19 -35.62
C LYS A 700 23.79 1.15 -36.45
N LEU A 701 22.63 1.54 -35.93
CA LEU A 701 21.77 2.58 -36.50
C LEU A 701 22.55 3.90 -36.67
N THR A 702 22.28 4.60 -37.78
CA THR A 702 22.82 5.95 -38.03
C THR A 702 21.77 6.94 -38.49
N SER A 703 20.84 6.52 -39.34
CA SER A 703 19.78 7.39 -39.85
C SER A 703 18.63 6.60 -40.46
N LEU A 704 17.54 7.31 -40.78
CA LEU A 704 16.40 6.80 -41.52
C LEU A 704 16.12 7.72 -42.72
N ASN A 705 15.80 7.12 -43.87
CA ASN A 705 15.27 7.81 -45.04
C ASN A 705 13.76 7.66 -45.07
N LEU A 706 13.05 8.78 -45.17
CA LEU A 706 11.61 8.81 -45.31
C LEU A 706 11.22 8.78 -46.80
N LYS A 707 9.98 8.40 -47.12
CA LYS A 707 9.50 8.34 -48.52
C LYS A 707 9.47 9.70 -49.20
N SER A 708 9.33 10.80 -48.48
CA SER A 708 9.51 12.15 -49.03
C SER A 708 10.94 12.48 -49.49
N GLY A 709 11.93 11.64 -49.15
CA GLY A 709 13.35 11.89 -49.39
C GLY A 709 14.05 12.66 -48.26
N LYS A 710 13.34 12.99 -47.18
CA LYS A 710 13.95 13.55 -45.96
C LYS A 710 14.75 12.46 -45.23
N THR A 711 15.95 12.80 -44.77
CA THR A 711 16.77 11.94 -43.91
C THR A 711 16.71 12.44 -42.47
N LEU A 712 16.56 11.52 -41.52
CA LEU A 712 16.60 11.78 -40.08
C LEU A 712 17.80 11.06 -39.47
N ASP A 713 18.73 11.79 -38.86
CA ASP A 713 19.77 11.15 -38.04
C ASP A 713 19.15 10.58 -36.77
N ALA A 714 19.57 9.38 -36.36
CA ALA A 714 19.06 8.73 -35.17
C ALA A 714 20.13 7.83 -34.55
N ASP A 715 20.26 7.91 -33.23
CA ASP A 715 21.03 6.95 -32.43
C ASP A 715 20.11 5.82 -31.93
N ILE A 716 18.83 6.14 -31.72
CA ILE A 716 17.78 5.22 -31.31
C ILE A 716 16.61 5.30 -32.29
N LEU A 717 16.12 4.15 -32.74
CA LEU A 717 14.87 3.95 -33.44
C LEU A 717 13.96 3.08 -32.58
N LEU A 718 12.86 3.63 -32.12
CA LEU A 718 11.80 2.90 -31.44
C LEU A 718 10.62 2.66 -32.38
N VAL A 719 10.19 1.41 -32.53
CA VAL A 719 9.03 1.06 -33.37
C VAL A 719 7.83 0.71 -32.49
N SER A 720 6.76 1.50 -32.59
CA SER A 720 5.50 1.35 -31.86
C SER A 720 4.30 1.46 -32.80
N THR A 721 4.12 0.47 -33.68
CA THR A 721 3.09 0.49 -34.73
C THR A 721 1.89 -0.45 -34.48
N GLY A 722 1.61 -0.72 -33.20
CA GLY A 722 0.50 -1.56 -32.74
C GLY A 722 0.91 -3.02 -32.52
N ILE A 723 -0.07 -3.86 -32.14
CA ILE A 723 0.16 -5.25 -31.73
C ILE A 723 -0.57 -6.28 -32.63
N ARG A 724 -0.12 -7.53 -32.56
CA ARG A 724 -0.77 -8.71 -33.15
C ARG A 724 -0.78 -9.85 -32.13
N SER A 725 -1.91 -10.57 -32.05
CA SER A 725 -2.08 -11.72 -31.16
C SER A 725 -1.16 -12.87 -31.55
N ASN A 726 -0.58 -13.56 -30.56
CA ASN A 726 0.30 -14.71 -30.75
C ASN A 726 -0.50 -16.00 -30.99
N ILE A 727 -1.00 -16.17 -32.22
CA ILE A 727 -1.98 -17.23 -32.58
C ILE A 727 -1.34 -18.44 -33.26
N GLU A 728 -0.03 -18.43 -33.51
CA GLU A 728 0.69 -19.45 -34.25
C GLU A 728 0.55 -20.82 -33.57
N LEU A 729 0.80 -20.86 -32.25
CA LEU A 729 0.65 -22.07 -31.43
C LEU A 729 -0.77 -22.65 -31.49
N ALA A 730 -1.78 -21.78 -31.44
CA ALA A 730 -3.19 -22.18 -31.49
C ALA A 730 -3.59 -22.71 -32.88
N LYS A 731 -3.14 -22.03 -33.95
CA LYS A 731 -3.37 -22.45 -35.34
C LYS A 731 -2.79 -23.83 -35.62
N GLU A 732 -1.55 -24.07 -35.20
CA GLU A 732 -0.86 -25.36 -35.38
C GLU A 732 -1.57 -26.50 -34.62
N THR A 733 -2.17 -26.18 -33.47
CA THR A 733 -2.99 -27.11 -32.68
C THR A 733 -4.36 -27.40 -33.34
N GLY A 734 -4.75 -26.60 -34.33
CA GLY A 734 -6.05 -26.65 -35.00
C GLY A 734 -7.18 -25.99 -34.20
N ILE A 735 -6.85 -25.02 -33.34
CA ILE A 735 -7.82 -24.16 -32.66
C ILE A 735 -8.28 -23.07 -33.64
N GLU A 736 -9.58 -22.78 -33.68
CA GLU A 736 -10.14 -21.75 -34.54
C GLU A 736 -9.57 -20.36 -34.20
N CYS A 737 -8.99 -19.70 -35.20
CA CYS A 737 -8.36 -18.39 -35.07
C CYS A 737 -8.76 -17.48 -36.22
N ASN A 738 -8.82 -16.18 -35.95
CA ASN A 738 -8.93 -15.12 -36.95
C ASN A 738 -7.83 -14.09 -36.73
N ARG A 739 -8.13 -12.97 -36.06
CA ARG A 739 -7.15 -11.99 -35.58
C ARG A 739 -6.57 -12.40 -34.22
N GLY A 740 -7.38 -13.06 -33.41
CA GLY A 740 -7.00 -13.78 -32.19
C GLY A 740 -7.53 -15.22 -32.20
N VAL A 741 -7.32 -15.94 -31.09
CA VAL A 741 -7.96 -17.23 -30.81
C VAL A 741 -9.43 -16.98 -30.53
N ILE A 742 -10.32 -17.58 -31.33
CA ILE A 742 -11.76 -17.34 -31.19
C ILE A 742 -12.24 -18.04 -29.92
N VAL A 743 -12.89 -17.27 -29.04
CA VAL A 743 -13.47 -17.77 -27.80
C VAL A 743 -14.93 -17.39 -27.65
N ASN A 744 -15.67 -18.19 -26.87
CA ASN A 744 -17.01 -17.83 -26.41
C ASN A 744 -16.95 -16.94 -25.15
N GLU A 745 -18.11 -16.61 -24.59
CA GLU A 745 -18.23 -15.78 -23.39
C GLU A 745 -17.60 -16.41 -22.14
N ARG A 746 -17.33 -17.72 -22.15
CA ARG A 746 -16.65 -18.45 -21.08
C ARG A 746 -15.14 -18.55 -21.27
N MET A 747 -14.61 -17.86 -22.28
CA MET A 747 -13.21 -17.93 -22.72
C MET A 747 -12.78 -19.34 -23.20
N GLU A 748 -13.75 -20.19 -23.55
CA GLU A 748 -13.50 -21.52 -24.12
C GLU A 748 -13.15 -21.40 -25.60
N THR A 749 -12.14 -22.16 -26.04
CA THR A 749 -11.79 -22.26 -27.46
C THR A 749 -12.65 -23.31 -28.18
N SER A 750 -12.43 -23.49 -29.48
CA SER A 750 -13.03 -24.58 -30.26
C SER A 750 -12.64 -25.99 -29.79
N ILE A 751 -11.67 -26.14 -28.88
CA ILE A 751 -11.19 -27.42 -28.36
C ILE A 751 -11.50 -27.53 -26.87
N LYS A 752 -12.13 -28.64 -26.49
CA LYS A 752 -12.50 -28.91 -25.09
C LYS A 752 -11.27 -28.87 -24.18
N ASP A 753 -11.45 -28.32 -22.98
CA ASP A 753 -10.43 -28.17 -21.94
C ASP A 753 -9.27 -27.22 -22.31
N ILE A 754 -9.40 -26.47 -23.42
CA ILE A 754 -8.47 -25.41 -23.82
C ILE A 754 -9.21 -24.08 -23.84
N TYR A 755 -8.67 -23.10 -23.12
CA TYR A 755 -9.19 -21.75 -22.96
C TYR A 755 -8.19 -20.74 -23.54
N ALA A 756 -8.64 -19.52 -23.86
CA ALA A 756 -7.74 -18.43 -24.24
C ALA A 756 -8.22 -17.09 -23.65
N CYS A 757 -7.29 -16.26 -23.18
CA CYS A 757 -7.61 -14.99 -22.52
C CYS A 757 -6.55 -13.89 -22.75
N GLY A 758 -6.96 -12.64 -22.59
CA GLY A 758 -6.10 -11.47 -22.83
C GLY A 758 -5.85 -11.20 -24.32
N ASP A 759 -4.70 -10.62 -24.65
CA ASP A 759 -4.42 -10.14 -26.01
C ASP A 759 -4.37 -11.24 -27.09
N VAL A 760 -4.26 -12.51 -26.69
CA VAL A 760 -4.31 -13.63 -27.64
C VAL A 760 -5.73 -13.97 -28.07
N ALA A 761 -6.74 -13.61 -27.26
CA ALA A 761 -8.14 -13.99 -27.46
C ALA A 761 -8.91 -12.98 -28.32
N GLU A 762 -9.83 -13.51 -29.13
CA GLU A 762 -10.82 -12.78 -29.92
C GLU A 762 -12.22 -13.17 -29.47
N PHE A 763 -12.94 -12.22 -28.90
CA PHE A 763 -14.33 -12.39 -28.47
C PHE A 763 -15.25 -11.53 -29.35
N ASN A 764 -16.26 -12.14 -29.98
CA ASN A 764 -17.21 -11.45 -30.87
C ASN A 764 -16.54 -10.60 -31.97
N GLY A 765 -15.42 -11.08 -32.54
CA GLY A 765 -14.68 -10.38 -33.60
C GLY A 765 -13.78 -9.26 -33.11
N LEU A 766 -13.64 -9.10 -31.79
CA LEU A 766 -12.83 -8.07 -31.15
C LEU A 766 -11.64 -8.68 -30.40
N VAL A 767 -10.46 -8.15 -30.67
CA VAL A 767 -9.29 -8.29 -29.80
C VAL A 767 -9.18 -6.99 -29.00
N TYR A 768 -9.36 -7.06 -27.69
CA TYR A 768 -9.45 -5.86 -26.84
C TYR A 768 -8.12 -5.12 -26.74
N GLY A 769 -7.01 -5.84 -26.60
CA GLY A 769 -5.66 -5.26 -26.58
C GLY A 769 -5.43 -4.23 -25.48
N ASN A 770 -6.11 -4.36 -24.34
CA ASN A 770 -5.98 -3.47 -23.21
C ASN A 770 -5.92 -4.23 -21.88
N TRP A 771 -5.32 -3.58 -20.89
CA TRP A 771 -5.01 -4.19 -19.62
C TRP A 771 -6.24 -4.62 -18.79
N PRO A 772 -7.31 -3.79 -18.65
CA PRO A 772 -8.53 -4.23 -17.96
C PRO A 772 -9.19 -5.48 -18.59
N ALA A 773 -9.14 -5.63 -19.92
CA ALA A 773 -9.65 -6.82 -20.60
C ALA A 773 -8.83 -8.05 -20.26
N ALA A 774 -7.50 -7.92 -20.22
CA ALA A 774 -6.62 -9.02 -19.86
C ALA A 774 -6.92 -9.55 -18.46
N ILE A 775 -7.15 -8.67 -17.47
CA ILE A 775 -7.56 -9.05 -16.12
C ILE A 775 -8.87 -9.84 -16.13
N GLU A 776 -9.93 -9.26 -16.70
CA GLU A 776 -11.27 -9.87 -16.64
C GLU A 776 -11.38 -11.15 -17.48
N MET A 777 -10.74 -11.20 -18.65
CA MET A 777 -10.65 -12.43 -19.45
C MET A 777 -9.85 -13.51 -18.71
N GLY A 778 -8.77 -13.14 -18.01
CA GLY A 778 -7.98 -14.04 -17.17
C GLY A 778 -8.83 -14.67 -16.06
N LYS A 779 -9.57 -13.85 -15.32
CA LYS A 779 -10.52 -14.33 -14.29
C LYS A 779 -11.57 -15.27 -14.87
N THR A 780 -12.21 -14.89 -15.98
CA THR A 780 -13.23 -15.73 -16.62
C THR A 780 -12.66 -17.07 -17.11
N ALA A 781 -11.48 -17.07 -17.72
CA ALA A 781 -10.83 -18.31 -18.16
C ALA A 781 -10.47 -19.22 -16.98
N GLY A 782 -9.86 -18.66 -15.93
CA GLY A 782 -9.53 -19.42 -14.73
C GLY A 782 -10.76 -20.01 -14.04
N ALA A 783 -11.82 -19.23 -13.91
CA ALA A 783 -13.09 -19.67 -13.34
C ALA A 783 -13.73 -20.82 -14.12
N ASN A 784 -13.81 -20.71 -15.45
CA ASN A 784 -14.41 -21.76 -16.27
C ASN A 784 -13.52 -22.99 -16.45
N ALA A 785 -12.20 -22.84 -16.36
CA ALA A 785 -11.29 -23.97 -16.28
C ALA A 785 -11.55 -24.81 -15.01
N CYS A 786 -11.98 -24.16 -13.92
CA CYS A 786 -12.46 -24.79 -12.69
C CYS A 786 -13.98 -25.07 -12.67
N GLU A 787 -14.67 -24.97 -13.81
CA GLU A 787 -16.09 -25.29 -13.97
C GLU A 787 -17.08 -24.36 -13.22
N ALA A 788 -16.68 -23.13 -12.88
CA ALA A 788 -17.50 -22.18 -12.11
C ALA A 788 -18.50 -21.31 -12.93
N GLU A 789 -18.80 -21.69 -14.17
CA GLU A 789 -19.83 -21.05 -15.05
C GLU A 789 -19.83 -19.50 -15.12
N LYS A 790 -18.67 -18.85 -15.18
CA LYS A 790 -18.57 -17.38 -15.31
C LYS A 790 -18.71 -16.94 -16.77
N ALA A 791 -19.51 -15.91 -17.05
CA ALA A 791 -19.52 -15.26 -18.37
C ALA A 791 -18.69 -13.98 -18.34
N PHE A 792 -17.94 -13.72 -19.41
CA PHE A 792 -17.25 -12.47 -19.63
C PHE A 792 -18.25 -11.41 -20.07
N GLU A 793 -18.39 -10.37 -19.26
CA GLU A 793 -19.22 -9.22 -19.57
C GLU A 793 -18.43 -8.24 -20.45
N ASN A 794 -19.06 -7.81 -21.55
CA ASN A 794 -18.50 -6.73 -22.34
C ASN A 794 -18.43 -5.47 -21.49
N PHE A 795 -17.26 -4.84 -21.44
CA PHE A 795 -17.08 -3.53 -20.83
C PHE A 795 -16.56 -2.53 -21.88
N THR A 796 -16.79 -1.24 -21.61
CA THR A 796 -16.34 -0.17 -22.51
C THR A 796 -14.81 -0.08 -22.52
N PRO A 797 -14.13 -0.32 -23.65
CA PRO A 797 -12.70 -0.12 -23.73
C PRO A 797 -12.38 1.37 -23.65
N SER A 798 -11.37 1.73 -22.86
CA SER A 798 -10.88 3.09 -22.71
C SER A 798 -9.38 3.17 -22.81
N ILE A 799 -8.89 4.32 -23.26
CA ILE A 799 -7.47 4.67 -23.34
C ILE A 799 -7.30 6.06 -22.75
N ILE A 800 -6.27 6.22 -21.92
CA ILE A 800 -5.80 7.50 -21.41
C ILE A 800 -4.37 7.67 -21.88
N LEU A 801 -4.02 8.89 -22.29
CA LEU A 801 -2.65 9.35 -22.48
C LEU A 801 -2.42 10.48 -21.48
N ASP A 802 -1.40 10.34 -20.65
CA ASP A 802 -0.92 11.39 -19.74
C ASP A 802 0.55 11.70 -20.06
N ALA A 803 0.77 12.51 -21.10
CA ALA A 803 2.09 12.81 -21.61
C ALA A 803 2.09 14.14 -22.38
N LEU A 804 3.27 14.65 -22.72
CA LEU A 804 3.42 15.83 -23.58
C LEU A 804 2.78 17.12 -22.99
N ASN A 805 2.65 17.19 -21.67
CA ASN A 805 1.96 18.24 -20.90
C ASN A 805 0.45 18.36 -21.21
N THR A 806 -0.22 17.28 -21.59
CA THR A 806 -1.67 17.26 -21.77
C THR A 806 -2.23 15.88 -21.46
N HIS A 807 -3.56 15.79 -21.38
CA HIS A 807 -4.27 14.53 -21.20
C HIS A 807 -5.21 14.28 -22.36
N VAL A 808 -5.28 13.02 -22.81
CA VAL A 808 -6.27 12.56 -23.78
C VAL A 808 -7.00 11.37 -23.20
N PHE A 809 -8.32 11.36 -23.32
CA PHE A 809 -9.15 10.22 -22.97
C PHE A 809 -10.02 9.83 -24.17
N SER A 810 -10.16 8.53 -24.41
CA SER A 810 -11.02 7.98 -25.46
C SER A 810 -11.67 6.71 -24.93
N ALA A 811 -13.00 6.61 -25.05
CA ALA A 811 -13.76 5.44 -24.63
C ALA A 811 -14.78 5.02 -25.69
N GLY A 812 -14.96 3.71 -25.80
CA GLY A 812 -15.82 3.07 -26.80
C GLY A 812 -15.11 2.81 -28.13
N LEU A 813 -15.66 1.89 -28.92
CA LEU A 813 -15.13 1.54 -30.25
C LEU A 813 -15.73 2.45 -31.32
N ILE A 814 -15.26 3.69 -31.35
CA ILE A 814 -15.80 4.72 -32.24
C ILE A 814 -15.22 4.57 -33.64
N ARG A 815 -16.09 4.46 -34.64
CA ARG A 815 -15.73 4.61 -36.05
C ARG A 815 -16.02 6.05 -36.48
N PHE A 816 -15.04 6.95 -36.40
CA PHE A 816 -15.27 8.39 -36.61
C PHE A 816 -15.94 8.76 -37.95
N ASN A 817 -15.74 7.93 -38.98
CA ASN A 817 -16.33 8.10 -40.32
C ASN A 817 -17.75 7.50 -40.46
N ASP A 818 -18.28 6.82 -39.45
CA ASP A 818 -19.64 6.29 -39.48
C ASP A 818 -20.65 7.44 -39.29
N SER A 819 -21.44 7.69 -40.35
CA SER A 819 -22.46 8.74 -40.39
C SER A 819 -23.71 8.40 -39.59
N SER A 820 -23.85 7.18 -39.06
CA SER A 820 -24.96 6.78 -38.20
C SER A 820 -24.85 7.35 -36.78
N TYR A 821 -23.68 7.85 -36.39
CA TYR A 821 -23.50 8.48 -35.09
C TYR A 821 -24.03 9.91 -35.06
N GLU A 822 -24.89 10.18 -34.08
CA GLU A 822 -25.17 11.54 -33.65
C GLU A 822 -24.03 12.02 -32.73
N LYS A 823 -23.56 13.25 -32.92
CA LYS A 823 -22.34 13.77 -32.27
C LYS A 823 -22.64 15.10 -31.58
N ILE A 824 -22.12 15.28 -30.38
CA ILE A 824 -22.21 16.56 -29.64
C ILE A 824 -20.85 16.86 -29.06
N SER A 825 -20.38 18.09 -29.22
CA SER A 825 -19.08 18.53 -28.69
C SER A 825 -19.17 19.83 -27.91
N SER A 826 -18.24 19.99 -27.00
CA SER A 826 -17.92 21.19 -26.24
C SER A 826 -16.45 21.51 -26.47
N LYS A 827 -16.13 22.80 -26.66
CA LYS A 827 -14.76 23.24 -26.90
C LYS A 827 -14.47 24.58 -26.21
N ASP A 828 -13.34 24.65 -25.54
CA ASP A 828 -12.73 25.87 -25.03
C ASP A 828 -11.33 26.01 -25.62
N GLU A 829 -11.22 26.72 -26.75
CA GLU A 829 -9.96 26.91 -27.48
C GLU A 829 -8.92 27.69 -26.65
N ALA A 830 -9.35 28.55 -25.71
CA ALA A 830 -8.43 29.32 -24.87
C ALA A 830 -7.73 28.44 -23.82
N LYS A 831 -8.41 27.38 -23.36
CA LYS A 831 -7.85 26.39 -22.43
C LYS A 831 -7.36 25.12 -23.12
N GLY A 832 -7.54 25.00 -24.43
CA GLY A 832 -7.24 23.77 -25.19
C GLY A 832 -8.12 22.58 -24.78
N GLN A 833 -9.33 22.81 -24.25
CA GLN A 833 -10.21 21.75 -23.78
C GLN A 833 -11.19 21.34 -24.87
N TYR A 834 -11.36 20.02 -25.05
CA TYR A 834 -12.30 19.44 -26.00
C TYR A 834 -12.99 18.23 -25.39
N THR A 835 -14.31 18.17 -25.49
CA THR A 835 -15.09 16.98 -25.16
C THR A 835 -16.05 16.68 -26.30
N LYS A 836 -16.14 15.43 -26.73
CA LYS A 836 -17.16 15.00 -27.72
C LYS A 836 -17.73 13.65 -27.36
N LEU A 837 -19.05 13.56 -27.44
CA LEU A 837 -19.84 12.37 -27.17
C LEU A 837 -20.47 11.83 -28.46
N PHE A 838 -20.52 10.50 -28.58
CA PHE A 838 -21.03 9.79 -29.75
C PHE A 838 -22.23 8.93 -29.36
N PHE A 839 -23.34 9.10 -30.09
CA PHE A 839 -24.59 8.39 -29.85
C PHE A 839 -25.00 7.56 -31.06
N LYS A 840 -25.47 6.35 -30.84
CA LYS A 840 -26.10 5.50 -31.86
C LYS A 840 -27.48 5.10 -31.38
N ASP A 841 -28.49 5.32 -32.23
CA ASP A 841 -29.89 5.03 -31.88
C ASP A 841 -30.31 5.66 -30.53
N ASN A 842 -29.87 6.91 -30.30
CA ASN A 842 -30.08 7.70 -29.07
C ASN A 842 -29.36 7.17 -27.81
N ILE A 843 -28.47 6.18 -27.92
CA ILE A 843 -27.68 5.61 -26.81
C ILE A 843 -26.23 6.09 -26.92
N LEU A 844 -25.64 6.50 -25.80
CA LEU A 844 -24.22 6.86 -25.73
C LEU A 844 -23.34 5.61 -25.98
N VAL A 845 -22.45 5.69 -26.96
CA VAL A 845 -21.59 4.57 -27.40
C VAL A 845 -20.10 4.90 -27.38
N GLY A 846 -19.75 6.15 -27.09
CA GLY A 846 -18.35 6.56 -26.97
C GLY A 846 -18.18 8.02 -26.58
N GLY A 847 -16.99 8.37 -26.13
CA GLY A 847 -16.60 9.73 -25.80
C GLY A 847 -15.10 9.97 -25.96
N ILE A 848 -14.72 11.20 -26.30
CA ILE A 848 -13.33 11.65 -26.39
C ILE A 848 -13.17 12.94 -25.61
N ILE A 849 -12.05 13.08 -24.90
CA ILE A 849 -11.65 14.29 -24.18
C ILE A 849 -10.19 14.62 -24.52
N VAL A 850 -9.90 15.91 -24.70
CA VAL A 850 -8.54 16.48 -24.73
C VAL A 850 -8.47 17.58 -23.67
N GLY A 851 -7.46 17.54 -22.81
CA GLY A 851 -7.28 18.47 -21.69
C GLY A 851 -7.83 17.93 -20.36
N ASP A 852 -8.96 18.43 -19.88
CA ASP A 852 -9.50 18.08 -18.56
C ASP A 852 -10.31 16.77 -18.59
N ILE A 853 -9.70 15.68 -18.16
CA ILE A 853 -10.27 14.33 -18.15
C ILE A 853 -11.12 14.00 -16.90
N SER A 854 -11.51 15.00 -16.10
CA SER A 854 -12.30 14.79 -14.87
C SER A 854 -13.63 14.06 -15.09
N LYS A 855 -14.18 14.13 -16.31
CA LYS A 855 -15.44 13.46 -16.71
C LYS A 855 -15.24 12.06 -17.31
N ALA A 856 -14.00 11.57 -17.43
CA ALA A 856 -13.68 10.28 -18.06
C ALA A 856 -14.46 9.10 -17.45
N GLY A 857 -14.46 8.99 -16.13
CA GLY A 857 -15.16 7.90 -15.44
C GLY A 857 -16.68 7.96 -15.60
N GLN A 858 -17.26 9.16 -15.55
CA GLN A 858 -18.70 9.35 -15.77
C GLN A 858 -19.12 8.97 -17.19
N ILE A 859 -18.27 9.23 -18.19
CA ILE A 859 -18.52 8.81 -19.57
C ILE A 859 -18.50 7.29 -19.70
N ILE A 860 -17.55 6.59 -19.08
CA ILE A 860 -17.51 5.11 -19.10
C ILE A 860 -18.79 4.54 -18.48
N ILE A 861 -19.14 4.98 -17.28
CA ILE A 861 -20.38 4.58 -16.59
C ILE A 861 -21.61 4.86 -17.45
N ALA A 862 -21.64 6.00 -18.15
CA ALA A 862 -22.74 6.38 -19.01
C ALA A 862 -22.86 5.48 -20.25
N ILE A 863 -21.73 5.05 -20.84
CA ILE A 863 -21.71 4.11 -21.97
C ILE A 863 -22.16 2.73 -21.51
N ASP A 864 -21.60 2.21 -20.41
CA ASP A 864 -21.95 0.89 -19.87
C ASP A 864 -23.44 0.80 -19.49
N ASN A 865 -23.99 1.88 -18.92
CA ASN A 865 -25.42 1.99 -18.59
C ASN A 865 -26.32 2.40 -19.77
N LYS A 866 -25.76 2.53 -20.99
CA LYS A 866 -26.50 2.84 -22.22
C LYS A 866 -27.36 4.12 -22.09
N LEU A 867 -26.80 5.17 -21.49
CA LEU A 867 -27.53 6.43 -21.25
C LEU A 867 -28.05 7.05 -22.55
N SER A 868 -29.25 7.61 -22.47
CA SER A 868 -29.81 8.37 -23.59
C SER A 868 -29.12 9.72 -23.78
N LYS A 869 -29.23 10.32 -24.96
CA LYS A 869 -28.71 11.68 -25.21
C LYS A 869 -29.20 12.72 -24.21
N ALA A 870 -30.50 12.72 -23.88
CA ALA A 870 -31.07 13.66 -22.92
C ALA A 870 -30.49 13.47 -21.51
N ALA A 871 -30.27 12.21 -21.09
CA ALA A 871 -29.69 11.90 -19.79
C ALA A 871 -28.20 12.29 -19.73
N ALA A 872 -27.43 12.00 -20.78
CA ALA A 872 -26.03 12.37 -20.90
C ALA A 872 -25.83 13.90 -20.77
N LEU A 873 -26.68 14.70 -21.41
CA LEU A 873 -26.64 16.16 -21.29
C LEU A 873 -27.09 16.66 -19.91
N SER A 874 -28.08 16.00 -19.30
CA SER A 874 -28.56 16.38 -17.95
C SER A 874 -27.54 16.10 -16.85
N ASN A 875 -26.68 15.11 -17.08
CA ASN A 875 -25.58 14.74 -16.17
C ASN A 875 -24.30 15.58 -16.41
N ASP A 876 -24.38 16.64 -17.24
CA ASP A 876 -23.26 17.51 -17.57
C ASP A 876 -22.03 16.73 -18.09
N LEU A 877 -22.21 15.79 -19.02
CA LEU A 877 -21.08 15.02 -19.58
C LEU A 877 -20.23 15.77 -20.63
N LEU A 878 -20.53 17.05 -20.92
CA LEU A 878 -19.87 17.88 -21.95
C LEU A 878 -18.94 18.96 -21.39
#